data_AF-A0A239KV99-F1
#
_entry.id   AF-A0A239KV99-F1
#
_cell.length_a   1.000
_cell.length_b   1.000
_cell.length_c   1.000
_cell.angle_alpha   90.00
_cell.angle_beta   90.00
_cell.angle_gamma   90.00
#
_symmetry.space_group_name_H-M   'P 1'
#
loop_
_entity.id
_entity.type
_entity.pdbx_description
1 polymer ?
#
loop_
_entity_poly.entity_id
_entity_poly.type
_entity_poly.pdbx_seq_one_letter_code
_entity_poly.pdbx_strand_id
1 'polypeptide(L)'
;MKIGVDFGTSFSSAAVCMNGKVQYITFGQERQFRTAVFFPNRHVDESLFSLTAEHEREIDNAIRARKSRYSQQLADYEQRLAAVLGEERKRAREDDPYSAQEKEKRRSNLIKPRRFSDEEMYRMEFNAILRRWREQQSESIAQEGLHVRQATGVFGEDALDALYNNEPGKIFQSPKSMLGFKLEQPYLDVVTGVVAQVLAHIRQAAEQQLGTEVRAVVLGRPVEFRGIGASADPLAPQRLLEQAAREAGFTEVEFLEEPCAAALAYHVGEPVAHEALIIDIGGGTTDVAYATVGGKAAKPVIHRVWGKGLGGTDVDVELSMRVVMPLFGHGHEHGLAQYAYRSAAKVAELSRQQEFLRTCTKRVVEPFRTRLEALRLKGRTVRLNRDVEQLKIELSDESTAGLSLDFIEQDLAAHVDDVALTASAQGFLDKLGQLLEQVRSDLPEVNPVIFMTGGMSRAPYVQDCVRSYFGLSRIVAGDASFGVVSGLAQFARPVETADPAREEQRMTRLRERYARVMAHADESAALYRTKVDDFEGQLKVQKRIFAGTDIAGYLELLEQQVSTTYEANQLAGWLPQGERFTEIEYFEALVRQDGGARCFKSVADVPGFLRHEFEDWDDEAFRAHAKDLRQEYRNVCGWVFEAQETMEEERGFEDFFEELGAWPDGVEALRRYNDQALALFDNLQEGLQRCQKAGLDLLQMADYRREDYDPTLMQELLDS
;
A
#
# COMPACT_ATOMS: atom_id res chain seq x y z
N MET A 1 -14.55 8.89 17.62
CA MET A 1 -13.22 8.26 17.87
C MET A 1 -12.58 7.85 16.55
N LYS A 2 -11.24 7.89 16.46
CA LYS A 2 -10.43 7.42 15.32
C LYS A 2 -9.60 6.21 15.73
N ILE A 3 -9.62 5.13 14.96
CA ILE A 3 -8.87 3.88 15.25
C ILE A 3 -7.91 3.52 14.11
N GLY A 4 -6.85 2.79 14.41
CA GLY A 4 -6.00 2.12 13.42
C GLY A 4 -6.46 0.69 13.19
N VAL A 5 -6.54 0.26 11.94
CA VAL A 5 -6.96 -1.10 11.56
C VAL A 5 -5.96 -1.70 10.59
N ASP A 6 -5.31 -2.77 11.03
CA ASP A 6 -4.54 -3.64 10.15
C ASP A 6 -5.47 -4.75 9.64
N PHE A 7 -6.03 -4.52 8.45
CA PHE A 7 -6.81 -5.51 7.75
C PHE A 7 -5.84 -6.45 7.02
N GLY A 8 -5.35 -7.50 7.66
CA GLY A 8 -4.32 -8.37 7.07
C GLY A 8 -4.88 -9.53 6.23
N THR A 9 -3.99 -10.19 5.47
CA THR A 9 -4.34 -11.35 4.62
C THR A 9 -4.80 -12.55 5.45
N SER A 10 -4.04 -12.93 6.49
CA SER A 10 -4.39 -14.07 7.35
C SER A 10 -5.16 -13.64 8.59
N PHE A 11 -4.73 -12.54 9.23
CA PHE A 11 -5.31 -12.02 10.48
C PHE A 11 -5.62 -10.53 10.34
N SER A 12 -6.65 -10.07 11.03
CA SER A 12 -6.99 -8.67 11.16
C SER A 12 -6.90 -8.24 12.62
N SER A 13 -6.42 -7.03 12.85
CA SER A 13 -6.33 -6.43 14.18
C SER A 13 -6.69 -4.95 14.14
N ALA A 14 -7.06 -4.40 15.30
CA ALA A 14 -7.37 -2.99 15.44
C ALA A 14 -6.83 -2.46 16.77
N ALA A 15 -6.50 -1.17 16.80
CA ALA A 15 -6.04 -0.51 18.01
C ALA A 15 -6.39 0.99 17.99
N VAL A 16 -6.41 1.59 19.17
CA VAL A 16 -6.61 3.02 19.37
C VAL A 16 -5.47 3.58 20.21
N CYS A 17 -5.03 4.80 19.94
CA CYS A 17 -4.10 5.50 20.83
C CYS A 17 -4.87 6.45 21.73
N MET A 18 -4.89 6.15 23.03
CA MET A 18 -5.53 6.98 24.06
C MET A 18 -4.49 7.40 25.10
N ASN A 19 -4.42 8.70 25.41
CA ASN A 19 -3.48 9.26 26.38
C ASN A 19 -2.01 8.86 26.09
N GLY A 20 -1.63 8.84 24.81
CA GLY A 20 -0.29 8.45 24.38
C GLY A 20 0.04 6.96 24.51
N LYS A 21 -0.95 6.10 24.82
CA LYS A 21 -0.79 4.64 24.90
C LYS A 21 -1.66 3.94 23.88
N VAL A 22 -1.08 2.94 23.21
CA VAL A 22 -1.81 2.06 22.31
C VAL A 22 -2.63 1.07 23.12
N GLN A 23 -3.92 0.99 22.85
CA GLN A 23 -4.86 0.01 23.38
C GLN A 23 -5.41 -0.81 22.21
N TYR A 24 -5.20 -2.13 22.25
CA TYR A 24 -5.71 -3.05 21.24
C TYR A 24 -7.21 -3.30 21.42
N ILE A 25 -7.92 -3.43 20.30
CA ILE A 25 -9.31 -3.87 20.27
C ILE A 25 -9.34 -5.40 20.35
N THR A 26 -10.20 -5.94 21.22
CA THR A 26 -10.34 -7.36 21.45
C THR A 26 -11.57 -7.92 20.74
N PHE A 27 -11.42 -9.11 20.17
CA PHE A 27 -12.46 -9.88 19.49
C PHE A 27 -12.70 -11.14 20.32
N GLY A 28 -13.66 -11.06 21.25
CA GLY A 28 -13.76 -12.05 22.33
C GLY A 28 -12.59 -11.87 23.31
N GLN A 29 -11.75 -12.90 23.45
CA GLN A 29 -10.57 -12.86 24.33
C GLN A 29 -9.26 -12.53 23.59
N GLU A 30 -9.30 -12.50 22.25
CA GLU A 30 -8.11 -12.33 21.40
C GLU A 30 -7.94 -10.88 20.94
N ARG A 31 -6.71 -10.45 20.64
CA ARG A 31 -6.40 -9.10 20.11
C ARG A 31 -6.40 -9.01 18.58
N GLN A 32 -6.61 -10.13 17.92
CA GLN A 32 -6.74 -10.27 16.48
C GLN A 32 -7.65 -11.46 16.18
N PHE A 33 -8.20 -11.51 14.97
CA PHE A 33 -8.99 -12.64 14.51
C PHE A 33 -8.59 -13.01 13.10
N ARG A 34 -8.83 -14.26 12.69
CA ARG A 34 -8.54 -14.69 11.32
C ARG A 34 -9.41 -13.91 10.34
N THR A 35 -8.85 -13.43 9.24
CA THR A 35 -9.60 -12.67 8.23
C THR A 35 -10.45 -13.61 7.37
N ALA A 36 -11.47 -14.22 7.98
CA ALA A 36 -12.40 -15.14 7.38
C ALA A 36 -13.83 -14.79 7.81
N VAL A 37 -14.78 -14.98 6.88
CA VAL A 37 -16.20 -14.71 7.12
C VAL A 37 -17.04 -15.86 6.57
N PHE A 38 -17.99 -16.33 7.36
CA PHE A 38 -18.98 -17.31 6.95
C PHE A 38 -20.37 -16.70 6.98
N PHE A 39 -21.10 -16.84 5.88
CA PHE A 39 -22.48 -16.40 5.72
C PHE A 39 -23.40 -17.61 5.79
N PRO A 40 -24.11 -17.83 6.90
CA PRO A 40 -25.06 -18.92 7.00
C PRO A 40 -26.24 -18.68 6.06
N ASN A 41 -26.84 -19.77 5.56
CA ASN A 41 -28.00 -19.70 4.67
C ASN A 41 -29.28 -19.20 5.39
N ARG A 42 -29.32 -19.22 6.73
CA ARG A 42 -30.41 -18.72 7.59
C ARG A 42 -29.84 -18.15 8.90
N HIS A 43 -30.40 -17.05 9.40
CA HIS A 43 -29.94 -16.33 10.58
C HIS A 43 -30.63 -16.84 11.87
N VAL A 44 -29.88 -16.98 12.96
CA VAL A 44 -30.38 -17.21 14.32
C VAL A 44 -29.77 -16.13 15.21
N ASP A 45 -30.58 -15.39 15.98
CA ASP A 45 -30.10 -14.35 16.90
C ASP A 45 -29.43 -14.98 18.13
N GLU A 46 -28.10 -14.91 18.18
CA GLU A 46 -27.28 -15.56 19.21
C GLU A 46 -27.34 -14.87 20.57
N SER A 47 -27.84 -13.64 20.65
CA SER A 47 -28.04 -12.95 21.93
C SER A 47 -29.05 -13.66 22.84
N LEU A 48 -29.82 -14.60 22.28
CA LEU A 48 -30.79 -15.43 22.99
C LEU A 48 -30.15 -16.72 23.57
N PHE A 49 -28.90 -17.01 23.25
CA PHE A 49 -28.20 -18.18 23.78
C PHE A 49 -27.57 -17.87 25.14
N SER A 50 -27.77 -18.78 26.09
CA SER A 50 -27.04 -18.79 27.36
C SER A 50 -26.57 -20.20 27.70
N LEU A 51 -25.38 -20.30 28.29
CA LEU A 51 -24.87 -21.56 28.83
C LEU A 51 -25.73 -21.99 30.02
N THR A 52 -26.21 -23.22 29.97
CA THR A 52 -26.88 -23.85 31.10
C THR A 52 -25.85 -24.64 31.92
N ALA A 53 -26.16 -24.92 33.18
CA ALA A 53 -25.32 -25.78 34.01
C ALA A 53 -25.18 -27.22 33.47
N GLU A 54 -26.03 -27.65 32.54
CA GLU A 54 -25.90 -28.92 31.83
C GLU A 54 -24.87 -28.82 30.70
N HIS A 55 -24.88 -27.72 29.94
CA HIS A 55 -23.90 -27.43 28.91
C HIS A 55 -22.48 -27.33 29.47
N GLU A 56 -22.29 -26.66 30.61
CA GLU A 56 -20.99 -26.57 31.28
C GLU A 56 -20.46 -27.95 31.70
N ARG A 57 -21.34 -28.81 32.23
CA ARG A 57 -20.97 -30.19 32.60
C ARG A 57 -20.59 -31.04 31.39
N GLU A 58 -21.23 -30.82 30.25
CA GLU A 58 -20.90 -31.49 29.00
C GLU A 58 -19.52 -31.09 28.48
N ILE A 59 -19.22 -29.79 28.47
CA ILE A 59 -17.89 -29.26 28.11
C ILE A 59 -16.82 -29.88 29.00
N ASP A 60 -17.01 -29.86 30.32
CA ASP A 60 -16.05 -30.41 31.27
C ASP A 60 -15.78 -31.90 31.08
N ASN A 61 -16.82 -32.67 30.72
CA ASN A 61 -16.71 -34.10 30.47
C ASN A 61 -15.97 -34.36 29.15
N ALA A 62 -16.26 -33.58 28.10
CA ALA A 62 -15.61 -33.70 26.80
C ALA A 62 -14.12 -33.32 26.88
N ILE A 63 -13.78 -32.24 27.59
CA ILE A 63 -12.39 -31.85 27.88
C ILE A 63 -11.66 -32.98 28.62
N ARG A 64 -12.27 -33.53 29.69
CA ARG A 64 -11.67 -34.65 30.43
C ARG A 64 -11.42 -35.88 29.55
N ALA A 65 -12.39 -36.24 28.71
CA ALA A 65 -12.24 -37.36 27.78
C ALA A 65 -11.13 -37.11 26.73
N ARG A 66 -10.98 -35.87 26.26
CA ARG A 66 -9.95 -35.48 25.29
C ARG A 66 -8.55 -35.48 25.93
N LYS A 67 -8.39 -34.95 27.14
CA LYS A 67 -7.14 -35.03 27.92
C LYS A 67 -6.71 -36.47 28.18
N SER A 68 -7.67 -37.35 28.49
CA SER A 68 -7.43 -38.78 28.66
C SER A 68 -6.93 -39.44 27.37
N ARG A 69 -7.60 -39.18 26.23
CA ARG A 69 -7.17 -39.66 24.91
C ARG A 69 -5.78 -39.18 24.52
N TYR A 70 -5.49 -37.89 24.72
CA TYR A 70 -4.14 -37.34 24.48
C TYR A 70 -3.08 -38.07 25.31
N SER A 71 -3.35 -38.30 26.60
CA SER A 71 -2.41 -39.00 27.49
C SER A 71 -2.15 -40.45 27.01
N GLN A 72 -3.18 -41.14 26.52
CA GLN A 72 -3.03 -42.47 25.92
C GLN A 72 -2.22 -42.44 24.63
N GLN A 73 -2.50 -41.50 23.73
CA GLN A 73 -1.77 -41.33 22.47
C GLN A 73 -0.30 -40.97 22.73
N LEU A 74 -0.04 -40.13 23.73
CA LEU A 74 1.32 -39.76 24.11
C LEU A 74 2.08 -40.97 24.67
N ALA A 75 1.46 -41.76 25.53
CA ALA A 75 2.07 -42.99 26.05
C ALA A 75 2.38 -44.00 24.95
N ASP A 76 1.48 -44.18 23.98
CA ASP A 76 1.70 -45.04 22.81
C ASP A 76 2.85 -44.50 21.93
N TYR A 77 2.90 -43.19 21.69
CA TYR A 77 4.01 -42.54 21.00
C TYR A 77 5.35 -42.78 21.73
N GLU A 78 5.39 -42.55 23.04
CA GLU A 78 6.60 -42.75 23.86
C GLU A 78 7.05 -44.21 23.86
N GLN A 79 6.11 -45.17 23.90
CA GLN A 79 6.41 -46.59 23.83
C GLN A 79 7.00 -46.97 22.46
N ARG A 80 6.42 -46.47 21.37
CA ARG A 80 6.93 -46.71 20.01
C ARG A 80 8.30 -46.06 19.80
N LEU A 81 8.50 -44.85 20.33
CA LEU A 81 9.79 -44.17 20.31
C LEU A 81 10.85 -44.95 21.09
N ALA A 82 10.50 -45.45 22.28
CA ALA A 82 11.39 -46.29 23.08
C ALA A 82 11.76 -47.59 22.35
N ALA A 83 10.83 -48.20 21.61
CA ALA A 83 11.09 -49.39 20.80
C ALA A 83 12.08 -49.09 19.65
N VAL A 84 11.86 -47.98 18.91
CA VAL A 84 12.77 -47.54 17.83
C VAL A 84 14.17 -47.27 18.38
N LEU A 85 14.27 -46.49 19.46
CA LEU A 85 15.56 -46.20 20.11
C LEU A 85 16.22 -47.45 20.69
N GLY A 86 15.44 -48.40 21.21
CA GLY A 86 15.92 -49.68 21.70
C GLY A 86 16.54 -50.54 20.59
N GLU A 87 15.89 -50.60 19.43
CA GLU A 87 16.38 -51.33 18.26
C GLU A 87 17.64 -50.68 17.68
N GLU A 88 17.71 -49.35 17.63
CA GLU A 88 18.93 -48.62 17.26
C GLU A 88 20.12 -48.95 18.17
N ARG A 89 19.89 -48.98 19.50
CA ARG A 89 20.92 -49.34 20.48
C ARG A 89 21.34 -50.80 20.36
N LYS A 90 20.41 -51.71 20.08
CA LYS A 90 20.68 -53.14 19.87
C LYS A 90 21.59 -53.35 18.67
N ARG A 91 21.23 -52.78 17.53
CA ARG A 91 22.00 -52.81 16.27
C ARG A 91 23.41 -52.23 16.42
N ALA A 92 23.53 -51.11 17.14
CA ALA A 92 24.83 -50.51 17.46
C ALA A 92 25.73 -51.42 18.35
N ARG A 93 25.15 -52.32 19.15
CA ARG A 93 25.90 -53.32 19.93
C ARG A 93 26.27 -54.57 19.12
N GLU A 94 25.56 -54.82 18.02
CA GLU A 94 25.79 -55.94 17.10
C GLU A 94 26.77 -55.56 15.96
N ASP A 95 27.48 -54.43 16.10
CA ASP A 95 28.39 -53.83 15.08
C ASP A 95 27.73 -53.59 13.70
N ASP A 96 26.40 -53.49 13.64
CA ASP A 96 25.60 -53.13 12.46
C ASP A 96 24.71 -51.91 12.75
N PRO A 97 25.27 -50.73 13.07
CA PRO A 97 24.46 -49.56 13.39
C PRO A 97 23.71 -49.06 12.16
N TYR A 98 22.44 -48.69 12.34
CA TYR A 98 21.73 -47.91 11.33
C TYR A 98 22.52 -46.66 10.94
N SER A 99 22.53 -46.36 9.65
CA SER A 99 23.05 -45.09 9.14
C SER A 99 22.26 -43.91 9.72
N ALA A 100 22.83 -42.71 9.69
CA ALA A 100 22.15 -41.51 10.18
C ALA A 100 20.79 -41.30 9.49
N GLN A 101 20.73 -41.52 8.17
CA GLN A 101 19.49 -41.42 7.39
C GLN A 101 18.44 -42.47 7.79
N GLU A 102 18.85 -43.70 8.11
CA GLU A 102 17.90 -44.74 8.54
C GLU A 102 17.34 -44.49 9.95
N LYS A 103 18.16 -43.93 10.85
CA LYS A 103 17.71 -43.50 12.18
C LYS A 103 16.70 -42.36 12.05
N GLU A 104 17.03 -41.34 11.26
CA GLU A 104 16.15 -40.20 10.97
C GLU A 104 14.80 -40.67 10.43
N LYS A 105 14.81 -41.50 9.38
CA LYS A 105 13.59 -42.04 8.74
C LYS A 105 12.73 -42.86 9.70
N ARG A 106 13.36 -43.64 10.59
CA ARG A 106 12.64 -44.46 11.57
C ARG A 106 11.98 -43.61 12.65
N ARG A 107 12.63 -42.53 13.07
CA ARG A 107 12.10 -41.58 14.06
C ARG A 107 11.03 -40.69 13.44
N SER A 108 11.22 -40.21 12.21
CA SER A 108 10.26 -39.36 11.49
C SER A 108 8.93 -40.06 11.18
N ASN A 109 8.92 -41.40 11.13
CA ASN A 109 7.70 -42.21 10.98
C ASN A 109 6.81 -42.21 12.25
N LEU A 110 7.31 -41.69 13.38
CA LEU A 110 6.52 -41.59 14.62
C LEU A 110 5.90 -40.19 14.72
N ILE A 111 4.57 -40.12 14.69
CA ILE A 111 3.82 -38.87 14.85
C ILE A 111 3.66 -38.58 16.33
N LYS A 112 4.24 -37.48 16.80
CA LYS A 112 3.98 -37.00 18.16
C LYS A 112 2.56 -36.39 18.20
N PRO A 113 1.68 -36.85 19.10
CA PRO A 113 0.34 -36.28 19.21
C PRO A 113 0.40 -34.82 19.67
N ARG A 114 -0.41 -33.97 19.03
CA ARG A 114 -0.56 -32.55 19.39
C ARG A 114 -1.36 -32.41 20.67
N ARG A 115 -0.91 -31.51 21.55
CA ARG A 115 -1.63 -31.11 22.77
C ARG A 115 -2.44 -29.85 22.48
N PHE A 116 -3.74 -29.89 22.77
CA PHE A 116 -4.59 -28.69 22.80
C PHE A 116 -4.53 -28.04 24.19
N SER A 117 -4.60 -26.73 24.24
CA SER A 117 -4.79 -25.95 25.47
C SER A 117 -6.21 -26.12 26.02
N ASP A 118 -6.39 -25.79 27.29
CA ASP A 118 -7.71 -25.87 27.94
C ASP A 118 -8.70 -24.89 27.31
N GLU A 119 -8.24 -23.71 26.88
CA GLU A 119 -9.05 -22.73 26.14
C GLU A 119 -9.47 -23.22 24.75
N GLU A 120 -8.55 -23.81 23.98
CA GLU A 120 -8.89 -24.40 22.68
C GLU A 120 -9.94 -25.50 22.83
N MET A 121 -9.78 -26.39 23.81
CA MET A 121 -10.73 -27.46 24.06
C MET A 121 -12.08 -26.92 24.53
N TYR A 122 -12.09 -25.93 25.43
CA TYR A 122 -13.33 -25.29 25.89
C TYR A 122 -14.08 -24.65 24.72
N ARG A 123 -13.39 -23.86 23.89
CA ARG A 123 -13.99 -23.19 22.73
C ARG A 123 -14.60 -24.18 21.75
N MET A 124 -13.91 -25.29 21.46
CA MET A 124 -14.43 -26.34 20.58
C MET A 124 -15.75 -26.94 21.10
N GLU A 125 -15.82 -27.27 22.38
CA GLU A 125 -17.01 -27.92 22.96
C GLU A 125 -18.14 -26.90 23.18
N PHE A 126 -17.82 -25.67 23.58
CA PHE A 126 -18.76 -24.55 23.63
C PHE A 126 -19.43 -24.31 22.27
N ASN A 127 -18.63 -24.22 21.21
CA ASN A 127 -19.12 -24.03 19.84
C ASN A 127 -19.99 -25.20 19.38
N ALA A 128 -19.70 -26.43 19.80
CA ALA A 128 -20.55 -27.60 19.52
C ALA A 128 -21.93 -27.52 20.19
N ILE A 129 -22.01 -26.95 21.40
CA ILE A 129 -23.28 -26.75 22.12
C ILE A 129 -24.09 -25.62 21.48
N LEU A 130 -23.45 -24.48 21.23
CA LEU A 130 -24.06 -23.33 20.55
C LEU A 130 -24.63 -23.75 19.19
N ARG A 131 -23.92 -24.62 18.46
CA ARG A 131 -24.39 -25.26 17.23
C ARG A 131 -25.69 -26.04 17.39
N ARG A 132 -25.80 -26.95 18.36
CA ARG A 132 -27.05 -27.74 18.57
C ARG A 132 -28.23 -26.85 18.92
N TRP A 133 -27.97 -25.78 19.68
CA TRP A 133 -28.98 -24.78 19.97
C TRP A 133 -29.42 -24.01 18.71
N ARG A 134 -28.48 -23.58 17.85
CA ARG A 134 -28.78 -22.94 16.55
C ARG A 134 -29.60 -23.86 15.63
N GLU A 135 -29.28 -25.16 15.60
CA GLU A 135 -30.02 -26.18 14.85
C GLU A 135 -31.48 -26.30 15.35
N GLN A 136 -31.70 -26.33 16.66
CA GLN A 136 -33.04 -26.36 17.27
C GLN A 136 -33.86 -25.09 17.00
N GLN A 137 -33.23 -23.92 17.05
CA GLN A 137 -33.90 -22.65 16.72
C GLN A 137 -34.27 -22.56 15.23
N SER A 138 -33.43 -23.11 14.35
CA SER A 138 -33.67 -23.13 12.90
C SER A 138 -34.85 -24.01 12.47
N GLU A 139 -35.18 -25.06 13.23
CA GLU A 139 -36.38 -25.87 13.00
C GLU A 139 -37.68 -25.12 13.36
N SER A 140 -37.64 -24.26 14.38
CA SER A 140 -38.80 -23.45 14.82
C SER A 140 -39.14 -22.31 13.84
N ILE A 141 -38.14 -21.72 13.19
CA ILE A 141 -38.31 -20.56 12.29
C ILE A 141 -38.82 -20.96 10.89
N ALA A 142 -38.79 -22.25 10.54
CA ALA A 142 -39.29 -22.76 9.25
C ALA A 142 -40.81 -22.57 9.04
N GLN A 143 -41.57 -22.17 10.06
CA GLN A 143 -43.01 -21.86 9.96
C GLN A 143 -43.34 -20.41 9.60
N GLU A 144 -42.38 -19.47 9.65
CA GLU A 144 -42.62 -18.06 9.36
C GLU A 144 -41.56 -17.53 8.38
N GLY A 145 -41.86 -17.56 7.08
CA GLY A 145 -40.92 -17.13 6.05
C GLY A 145 -40.81 -15.60 5.91
N LEU A 146 -39.60 -15.06 5.70
CA LEU A 146 -39.25 -14.03 4.70
C LEU A 146 -37.76 -13.59 4.73
N HIS A 147 -37.29 -13.14 3.55
CA HIS A 147 -36.16 -12.25 3.21
C HIS A 147 -34.68 -12.55 3.57
N VAL A 148 -33.92 -12.89 2.52
CA VAL A 148 -32.45 -12.93 2.45
C VAL A 148 -31.91 -11.54 2.06
N ARG A 149 -31.77 -10.62 3.02
CA ARG A 149 -30.90 -9.41 2.89
C ARG A 149 -30.17 -9.02 4.20
N GLN A 150 -30.29 -9.81 5.27
CA GLN A 150 -29.73 -9.51 6.60
C GLN A 150 -29.02 -10.72 7.23
N ALA A 151 -28.23 -11.48 6.46
CA ALA A 151 -27.37 -12.49 7.09
C ALA A 151 -26.12 -11.78 7.63
N THR A 152 -26.05 -11.56 8.95
CA THR A 152 -24.81 -11.19 9.63
C THR A 152 -23.78 -12.31 9.46
N GLY A 153 -22.58 -11.95 9.03
CA GLY A 153 -21.47 -12.89 8.93
C GLY A 153 -21.02 -13.39 10.31
N VAL A 154 -20.57 -14.64 10.36
CA VAL A 154 -19.73 -15.16 11.46
C VAL A 154 -18.28 -14.89 11.06
N PHE A 155 -17.45 -14.42 11.98
CA PHE A 155 -16.09 -13.96 11.69
C PHE A 155 -15.02 -14.82 12.37
N GLY A 156 -13.79 -14.76 11.89
CA GLY A 156 -12.64 -15.35 12.60
C GLY A 156 -12.61 -16.87 12.57
N GLU A 157 -12.21 -17.46 13.70
CA GLU A 157 -12.19 -18.92 13.87
C GLU A 157 -13.59 -19.51 13.83
N ASP A 158 -14.60 -18.80 14.33
CA ASP A 158 -15.99 -19.27 14.30
C ASP A 158 -16.50 -19.44 12.86
N ALA A 159 -16.01 -18.61 11.92
CA ALA A 159 -16.31 -18.77 10.50
C ALA A 159 -15.73 -20.07 9.91
N LEU A 160 -14.54 -20.48 10.38
CA LEU A 160 -13.92 -21.75 9.98
C LEU A 160 -14.61 -22.94 10.63
N ASP A 161 -14.97 -22.83 11.90
CA ASP A 161 -15.71 -23.87 12.61
C ASP A 161 -17.05 -24.14 11.92
N ALA A 162 -17.78 -23.10 11.51
CA ALA A 162 -19.00 -23.23 10.73
C ALA A 162 -18.78 -24.00 9.42
N LEU A 163 -17.66 -23.73 8.72
CA LEU A 163 -17.27 -24.47 7.53
C LEU A 163 -16.97 -25.94 7.83
N TYR A 164 -16.20 -26.23 8.88
CA TYR A 164 -15.79 -27.59 9.24
C TYR A 164 -16.94 -28.45 9.74
N ASN A 165 -17.95 -27.83 10.34
CA ASN A 165 -19.17 -28.46 10.80
C ASN A 165 -20.20 -28.68 9.67
N ASN A 166 -19.83 -28.41 8.41
CA ASN A 166 -20.69 -28.47 7.23
C ASN A 166 -21.95 -27.61 7.33
N GLU A 167 -21.87 -26.47 8.01
CA GLU A 167 -23.01 -25.56 8.10
C GLU A 167 -23.44 -25.10 6.69
N PRO A 168 -24.75 -25.01 6.41
CA PRO A 168 -25.25 -24.51 5.15
C PRO A 168 -24.95 -23.00 5.07
N GLY A 169 -24.14 -22.59 4.09
CA GLY A 169 -23.64 -21.21 3.98
C GLY A 169 -22.43 -21.06 3.03
N LYS A 170 -21.90 -19.84 2.91
CA LYS A 170 -20.74 -19.51 2.07
C LYS A 170 -19.59 -18.95 2.91
N ILE A 171 -18.37 -19.39 2.66
CA ILE A 171 -17.17 -18.87 3.31
C ILE A 171 -16.35 -18.00 2.37
N PHE A 172 -15.76 -16.94 2.90
CA PHE A 172 -14.76 -16.10 2.26
C PHE A 172 -13.51 -16.06 3.13
N GLN A 173 -12.34 -16.28 2.53
CA GLN A 173 -11.05 -16.24 3.21
C GLN A 173 -10.16 -15.18 2.59
N SER A 174 -9.46 -14.43 3.44
CA SER A 174 -8.56 -13.35 3.01
C SER A 174 -9.22 -12.39 2.01
N PRO A 175 -10.40 -11.80 2.30
CA PRO A 175 -11.09 -10.92 1.35
C PRO A 175 -10.22 -9.76 0.83
N LYS A 176 -9.25 -9.27 1.63
CA LYS A 176 -8.25 -8.29 1.18
C LYS A 176 -7.49 -8.74 -0.07
N SER A 177 -7.03 -9.98 -0.10
CA SER A 177 -6.27 -10.51 -1.24
C SER A 177 -7.12 -10.58 -2.51
N MET A 178 -8.45 -10.69 -2.37
CA MET A 178 -9.38 -10.72 -3.49
C MET A 178 -9.50 -9.37 -4.21
N LEU A 179 -9.28 -8.25 -3.49
CA LEU A 179 -9.36 -6.90 -4.05
C LEU A 179 -8.29 -6.63 -5.13
N GLY A 180 -7.16 -7.34 -5.07
CA GLY A 180 -6.06 -7.19 -6.02
C GLY A 180 -6.18 -8.05 -7.27
N PHE A 181 -7.15 -8.96 -7.37
CA PHE A 181 -7.34 -9.82 -8.54
C PHE A 181 -8.34 -9.24 -9.53
N LYS A 182 -8.17 -9.58 -10.82
CA LYS A 182 -9.13 -9.22 -11.86
C LYS A 182 -10.42 -10.03 -11.71
N LEU A 183 -11.46 -9.38 -11.18
CA LEU A 183 -12.80 -9.95 -10.99
C LEU A 183 -13.82 -9.21 -11.87
N GLU A 184 -14.89 -9.89 -12.26
CA GLU A 184 -16.03 -9.24 -12.93
C GLU A 184 -16.87 -8.46 -11.90
N GLN A 185 -17.57 -7.40 -12.35
CA GLN A 185 -18.28 -6.47 -11.46
C GLN A 185 -19.20 -7.13 -10.42
N PRO A 186 -20.05 -8.12 -10.76
CA PRO A 186 -20.90 -8.76 -9.76
C PRO A 186 -20.13 -9.47 -8.64
N TYR A 187 -18.91 -9.95 -8.92
CA TYR A 187 -18.06 -10.57 -7.91
C TYR A 187 -17.29 -9.52 -7.09
N LEU A 188 -16.91 -8.39 -7.71
CA LEU A 188 -16.32 -7.26 -6.99
C LEU A 188 -17.30 -6.71 -5.95
N ASP A 189 -18.57 -6.49 -6.31
CA ASP A 189 -19.60 -6.02 -5.36
C ASP A 189 -19.74 -6.96 -4.16
N VAL A 190 -19.72 -8.27 -4.41
CA VAL A 190 -19.78 -9.28 -3.33
C VAL A 190 -18.55 -9.17 -2.44
N VAL A 191 -17.35 -9.12 -3.01
CA VAL A 191 -16.10 -9.03 -2.23
C VAL A 191 -16.05 -7.74 -1.41
N THR A 192 -16.38 -6.59 -2.01
CA THR A 192 -16.45 -5.29 -1.32
C THR A 192 -17.46 -5.34 -0.17
N GLY A 193 -18.64 -5.92 -0.38
CA GLY A 193 -19.64 -6.10 0.67
C GLY A 193 -19.19 -7.04 1.80
N VAL A 194 -18.40 -8.10 1.49
CA VAL A 194 -17.78 -8.94 2.52
C VAL A 194 -16.76 -8.15 3.33
N VAL A 195 -15.89 -7.36 2.67
CA VAL A 195 -14.90 -6.51 3.33
C VAL A 195 -15.60 -5.48 4.22
N ALA A 196 -16.67 -4.85 3.75
CA ALA A 196 -17.47 -3.88 4.52
C ALA A 196 -18.00 -4.51 5.81
N GLN A 197 -18.48 -5.76 5.74
CA GLN A 197 -18.96 -6.47 6.93
C GLN A 197 -17.84 -6.80 7.93
N VAL A 198 -16.63 -7.14 7.48
CA VAL A 198 -15.48 -7.33 8.37
C VAL A 198 -15.11 -6.02 9.06
N LEU A 199 -15.04 -4.93 8.30
CA LEU A 199 -14.74 -3.60 8.83
C LEU A 199 -15.83 -3.11 9.80
N ALA A 200 -17.10 -3.43 9.53
CA ALA A 200 -18.22 -3.14 10.42
C ALA A 200 -18.10 -3.93 11.73
N HIS A 201 -17.73 -5.21 11.65
CA HIS A 201 -17.46 -6.05 12.83
C HIS A 201 -16.33 -5.45 13.69
N ILE A 202 -15.24 -4.99 13.06
CA ILE A 202 -14.14 -4.30 13.75
C ILE A 202 -14.62 -3.00 14.42
N ARG A 203 -15.38 -2.19 13.70
CA ARG A 203 -15.96 -0.94 14.23
C ARG A 203 -16.83 -1.22 15.44
N GLN A 204 -17.75 -2.17 15.34
CA GLN A 204 -18.68 -2.54 16.42
C GLN A 204 -17.95 -3.08 17.64
N ALA A 205 -16.95 -3.95 17.46
CA ALA A 205 -16.11 -4.44 18.55
C ALA A 205 -15.37 -3.30 19.26
N ALA A 206 -14.83 -2.35 18.50
CA ALA A 206 -14.18 -1.17 19.05
C ALA A 206 -15.17 -0.26 19.80
N GLU A 207 -16.36 -0.01 19.26
CA GLU A 207 -17.41 0.78 19.91
C GLU A 207 -17.87 0.16 21.23
N GLN A 208 -18.07 -1.15 21.23
CA GLN A 208 -18.44 -1.90 22.43
C GLN A 208 -17.36 -1.84 23.50
N GLN A 209 -16.08 -2.00 23.12
CA GLN A 209 -14.96 -1.95 24.05
C GLN A 209 -14.71 -0.54 24.60
N LEU A 210 -14.82 0.49 23.76
CA LEU A 210 -14.48 1.87 24.11
C LEU A 210 -15.66 2.65 24.70
N GLY A 211 -16.89 2.16 24.55
CA GLY A 211 -18.11 2.83 25.02
C GLY A 211 -18.40 4.14 24.29
N THR A 212 -17.85 4.32 23.09
CA THR A 212 -17.96 5.55 22.29
C THR A 212 -18.04 5.22 20.80
N GLU A 213 -18.65 6.11 20.03
CA GLU A 213 -18.82 5.95 18.60
C GLU A 213 -17.47 6.08 17.85
N VAL A 214 -17.22 5.14 16.95
CA VAL A 214 -16.02 5.09 16.12
C VAL A 214 -16.42 5.50 14.70
N ARG A 215 -16.04 6.72 14.31
CA ARG A 215 -16.41 7.32 13.02
C ARG A 215 -15.26 7.40 12.02
N ALA A 216 -14.02 7.31 12.49
CA ALA A 216 -12.83 7.49 11.66
C ALA A 216 -11.89 6.28 11.75
N VAL A 217 -11.23 5.94 10.64
CA VAL A 217 -10.29 4.81 10.57
C VAL A 217 -9.04 5.16 9.77
N VAL A 218 -7.89 4.68 10.26
CA VAL A 218 -6.64 4.60 9.49
C VAL A 218 -6.43 3.14 9.11
N LEU A 219 -6.50 2.84 7.82
CA LEU A 219 -6.33 1.50 7.28
C LEU A 219 -4.89 1.28 6.81
N GLY A 220 -4.29 0.19 7.26
CA GLY A 220 -3.02 -0.30 6.71
C GLY A 220 -3.18 -0.76 5.26
N ARG A 221 -2.29 -0.31 4.37
CA ARG A 221 -2.17 -0.85 3.01
C ARG A 221 -0.75 -1.33 2.72
N PRO A 222 -0.57 -2.38 1.91
CA PRO A 222 0.76 -2.69 1.40
C PRO A 222 1.24 -1.56 0.46
N VAL A 223 2.54 -1.51 0.21
CA VAL A 223 3.12 -0.62 -0.80
C VAL A 223 2.66 -1.06 -2.19
N GLU A 224 2.57 -2.38 -2.43
CA GLU A 224 1.99 -2.97 -3.64
C GLU A 224 0.99 -4.09 -3.29
N PHE A 225 -0.24 -4.02 -3.79
CA PHE A 225 -1.20 -5.11 -3.59
C PHE A 225 -0.88 -6.32 -4.47
N ARG A 226 -1.04 -7.52 -3.90
CA ARG A 226 -0.91 -8.79 -4.62
C ARG A 226 -1.93 -8.91 -5.75
N GLY A 227 -1.51 -9.43 -6.90
CA GLY A 227 -2.41 -9.77 -8.02
C GLY A 227 -2.63 -8.66 -9.04
N ILE A 228 -2.11 -7.46 -8.81
CA ILE A 228 -2.26 -6.29 -9.70
C ILE A 228 -1.61 -6.52 -11.08
N GLY A 229 -0.56 -7.35 -11.18
CA GLY A 229 0.09 -7.78 -12.44
C GLY A 229 -0.13 -6.86 -13.65
N ALA A 230 0.70 -5.83 -13.81
CA ALA A 230 0.65 -4.86 -14.92
C ALA A 230 -0.75 -4.23 -15.21
N SER A 231 -1.65 -4.19 -14.22
CA SER A 231 -2.94 -3.47 -14.31
C SER A 231 -2.71 -1.98 -14.58
N ALA A 232 -3.64 -1.39 -15.35
CA ALA A 232 -3.64 0.03 -15.71
C ALA A 232 -3.87 0.98 -14.52
N ASP A 233 -4.29 0.46 -13.36
CA ASP A 233 -4.56 1.26 -12.16
C ASP A 233 -4.09 0.55 -10.87
N PRO A 234 -2.96 0.97 -10.28
CA PRO A 234 -2.43 0.37 -9.05
C PRO A 234 -3.22 0.75 -7.78
N LEU A 235 -4.10 1.75 -7.84
CA LEU A 235 -4.88 2.24 -6.69
C LEU A 235 -6.30 1.66 -6.63
N ALA A 236 -6.70 0.83 -7.60
CA ALA A 236 -8.03 0.23 -7.63
C ALA A 236 -8.39 -0.56 -6.34
N PRO A 237 -7.51 -1.41 -5.78
CA PRO A 237 -7.82 -2.12 -4.53
C PRO A 237 -8.00 -1.20 -3.32
N GLN A 238 -7.24 -0.09 -3.26
CA GLN A 238 -7.39 0.91 -2.20
C GLN A 238 -8.76 1.59 -2.26
N ARG A 239 -9.24 1.96 -3.46
CA ARG A 239 -10.56 2.59 -3.62
C ARG A 239 -11.70 1.65 -3.25
N LEU A 240 -11.59 0.36 -3.58
CA LEU A 240 -12.56 -0.66 -3.15
C LEU A 240 -12.55 -0.81 -1.62
N LEU A 241 -11.38 -0.77 -1.00
CA LEU A 241 -11.25 -0.81 0.45
C LEU A 241 -11.83 0.45 1.12
N GLU A 242 -11.64 1.63 0.52
CA GLU A 242 -12.25 2.88 0.97
C GLU A 242 -13.77 2.82 0.88
N GLN A 243 -14.30 2.34 -0.25
CA GLN A 243 -15.73 2.12 -0.44
C GLN A 243 -16.28 1.19 0.66
N ALA A 244 -15.64 0.05 0.88
CA ALA A 244 -16.05 -0.90 1.92
C ALA A 244 -16.00 -0.29 3.33
N ALA A 245 -15.03 0.56 3.62
CA ALA A 245 -14.94 1.27 4.90
C ALA A 245 -16.09 2.28 5.09
N ARG A 246 -16.46 3.01 4.03
CA ARG A 246 -17.64 3.90 4.07
C ARG A 246 -18.93 3.10 4.26
N GLU A 247 -19.10 1.98 3.55
CA GLU A 247 -20.22 1.06 3.72
C GLU A 247 -20.29 0.45 5.13
N ALA A 248 -19.13 0.27 5.79
CA ALA A 248 -19.04 -0.20 7.18
C ALA A 248 -19.46 0.84 8.23
N GLY A 249 -19.65 2.11 7.83
CA GLY A 249 -20.07 3.20 8.70
C GLY A 249 -18.95 4.14 9.15
N PHE A 250 -17.76 4.09 8.54
CA PHE A 250 -16.72 5.09 8.78
C PHE A 250 -16.97 6.34 7.90
N THR A 251 -17.00 7.53 8.51
CA THR A 251 -17.17 8.81 7.81
C THR A 251 -15.83 9.35 7.27
N GLU A 252 -14.74 9.07 7.98
CA GLU A 252 -13.38 9.46 7.63
C GLU A 252 -12.50 8.21 7.46
N VAL A 253 -11.83 8.10 6.32
CA VAL A 253 -10.99 6.96 5.96
C VAL A 253 -9.66 7.49 5.48
N GLU A 254 -8.59 7.11 6.18
CA GLU A 254 -7.22 7.41 5.81
C GLU A 254 -6.45 6.11 5.59
N PHE A 255 -5.41 6.16 4.77
CA PHE A 255 -4.54 5.03 4.50
C PHE A 255 -3.12 5.35 4.91
N LEU A 256 -2.45 4.37 5.51
CA LEU A 256 -1.01 4.42 5.76
C LEU A 256 -0.37 3.13 5.27
N GLU A 257 0.79 3.26 4.63
CA GLU A 257 1.58 2.10 4.23
C GLU A 257 2.00 1.31 5.46
N GLU A 258 1.80 -0.01 5.41
CA GLU A 258 2.14 -0.96 6.47
C GLU A 258 3.58 -0.78 7.01
N PRO A 259 4.63 -0.66 6.18
CA PRO A 259 5.99 -0.44 6.70
C PRO A 259 6.18 0.96 7.30
N CYS A 260 5.43 1.98 6.86
CA CYS A 260 5.45 3.32 7.46
C CYS A 260 4.74 3.34 8.81
N ALA A 261 3.65 2.58 8.96
CA ALA A 261 3.01 2.36 10.24
C ALA A 261 3.96 1.63 11.20
N ALA A 262 4.59 0.55 10.77
CA ALA A 262 5.60 -0.14 11.57
C ALA A 262 6.79 0.76 11.95
N ALA A 263 7.23 1.65 11.06
CA ALA A 263 8.24 2.67 11.36
C ALA A 263 7.81 3.59 12.50
N LEU A 264 6.56 4.06 12.48
CA LEU A 264 6.01 4.91 13.54
C LEU A 264 5.91 4.16 14.87
N ALA A 265 5.50 2.89 14.84
CA ALA A 265 5.47 2.05 16.03
C ALA A 265 6.86 1.91 16.68
N TYR A 266 7.89 1.69 15.85
CA TYR A 266 9.28 1.60 16.30
C TYR A 266 9.80 2.96 16.81
N HIS A 267 9.49 4.05 16.09
CA HIS A 267 9.91 5.42 16.42
C HIS A 267 9.59 5.84 17.86
N VAL A 268 8.39 5.54 18.35
CA VAL A 268 7.94 5.97 19.70
C VAL A 268 8.74 5.32 20.83
N GLY A 269 9.34 4.15 20.58
CA GLY A 269 10.19 3.46 21.57
C GLY A 269 11.64 3.94 21.59
N GLU A 270 12.07 4.71 20.59
CA GLU A 270 13.49 4.96 20.32
C GLU A 270 13.93 6.37 20.78
N PRO A 271 14.77 6.50 21.82
CA PRO A 271 15.12 7.80 22.38
C PRO A 271 16.10 8.60 21.54
N VAL A 272 16.86 7.94 20.65
CA VAL A 272 17.92 8.53 19.83
C VAL A 272 17.57 8.35 18.37
N ALA A 273 17.65 9.44 17.60
CA ALA A 273 17.42 9.41 16.16
C ALA A 273 18.50 8.56 15.46
N HIS A 274 18.08 7.61 14.62
CA HIS A 274 18.97 6.76 13.83
C HIS A 274 18.27 6.26 12.56
N GLU A 275 19.08 5.83 11.60
CA GLU A 275 18.59 5.23 10.35
C GLU A 275 18.14 3.79 10.58
N ALA A 276 16.95 3.46 10.10
CA ALA A 276 16.36 2.15 10.21
C ALA A 276 15.77 1.65 8.89
N LEU A 277 15.89 0.35 8.67
CA LEU A 277 15.23 -0.37 7.58
C LEU A 277 14.13 -1.24 8.19
N ILE A 278 12.89 -0.84 7.98
CA ILE A 278 11.69 -1.54 8.45
C ILE A 278 11.32 -2.57 7.40
N ILE A 279 11.28 -3.86 7.77
CA ILE A 279 10.94 -4.96 6.88
C ILE A 279 9.71 -5.67 7.46
N ASP A 280 8.55 -5.48 6.81
CA ASP A 280 7.31 -6.17 7.14
C ASP A 280 7.08 -7.34 6.18
N ILE A 281 7.02 -8.56 6.72
CA ILE A 281 6.82 -9.78 5.95
C ILE A 281 5.55 -10.47 6.44
N GLY A 282 4.46 -10.19 5.73
CA GLY A 282 3.14 -10.71 6.03
C GLY A 282 2.82 -12.04 5.32
N GLY A 283 1.55 -12.42 5.35
CA GLY A 283 1.05 -13.60 4.63
C GLY A 283 1.00 -13.39 3.11
N GLY A 284 0.71 -12.17 2.65
CA GLY A 284 0.47 -11.87 1.23
C GLY A 284 1.51 -10.99 0.55
N THR A 285 2.20 -10.13 1.32
CA THR A 285 3.10 -9.07 0.84
C THR A 285 4.36 -8.99 1.71
N THR A 286 5.40 -8.41 1.11
CA THR A 286 6.64 -8.04 1.76
C THR A 286 6.87 -6.57 1.45
N ASP A 287 6.89 -5.74 2.48
CA ASP A 287 6.93 -4.29 2.37
C ASP A 287 8.10 -3.76 3.20
N VAL A 288 8.85 -2.81 2.64
CA VAL A 288 10.09 -2.29 3.23
C VAL A 288 10.03 -0.77 3.26
N ALA A 289 10.46 -0.15 4.36
CA ALA A 289 10.65 1.30 4.44
C ALA A 289 12.03 1.63 5.01
N TYR A 290 12.72 2.58 4.38
CA TYR A 290 13.91 3.21 4.93
C TYR A 290 13.51 4.52 5.59
N ALA A 291 13.87 4.69 6.86
CA ALA A 291 13.41 5.81 7.65
C ALA A 291 14.42 6.24 8.73
N THR A 292 14.44 7.53 9.05
CA THR A 292 15.03 8.01 10.30
C THR A 292 13.98 7.89 11.40
N VAL A 293 14.30 7.13 12.45
CA VAL A 293 13.41 6.85 13.58
C VAL A 293 14.04 7.27 14.91
N GLY A 294 13.20 7.57 15.89
CA GLY A 294 13.58 7.97 17.24
C GLY A 294 13.90 9.46 17.40
N GLY A 295 14.36 9.81 18.61
CA GLY A 295 14.69 11.19 18.96
C GLY A 295 13.47 12.02 19.39
N LYS A 296 13.56 13.35 19.22
CA LYS A 296 12.51 14.29 19.66
C LYS A 296 11.45 14.59 18.58
N ALA A 297 11.62 14.07 17.38
CA ALA A 297 10.67 14.28 16.29
C ALA A 297 9.33 13.60 16.62
N ALA A 298 8.22 14.22 16.20
CA ALA A 298 6.88 13.68 16.49
C ALA A 298 6.55 12.43 15.67
N LYS A 299 7.13 12.31 14.48
CA LYS A 299 6.96 11.20 13.52
C LYS A 299 8.34 10.83 12.95
N PRO A 300 8.51 9.58 12.47
CA PRO A 300 9.71 9.21 11.70
C PRO A 300 9.74 9.94 10.37
N VAL A 301 10.94 10.13 9.82
CA VAL A 301 11.13 10.63 8.45
C VAL A 301 11.23 9.42 7.53
N ILE A 302 10.23 9.21 6.68
CA ILE A 302 10.25 8.14 5.69
C ILE A 302 11.01 8.63 4.46
N HIS A 303 12.14 7.99 4.15
CA HIS A 303 12.96 8.35 3.00
C HIS A 303 12.50 7.65 1.72
N ARG A 304 12.17 6.37 1.84
CA ARG A 304 11.77 5.53 0.70
C ARG A 304 11.05 4.27 1.13
N VAL A 305 10.17 3.77 0.26
CA VAL A 305 9.43 2.52 0.46
C VAL A 305 9.56 1.60 -0.75
N TRP A 306 9.48 0.29 -0.50
CA TRP A 306 9.46 -0.76 -1.52
C TRP A 306 8.40 -1.81 -1.12
N GLY A 307 7.81 -2.46 -2.11
CA GLY A 307 6.79 -3.49 -1.89
C GLY A 307 6.88 -4.58 -2.92
N LYS A 308 6.44 -5.77 -2.53
CA LYS A 308 6.24 -6.89 -3.45
C LYS A 308 5.09 -7.77 -2.95
N GLY A 309 4.23 -8.20 -3.87
CA GLY A 309 3.16 -9.17 -3.61
C GLY A 309 3.67 -10.60 -3.33
N LEU A 310 4.51 -10.76 -2.31
CA LEU A 310 5.23 -11.96 -1.93
C LEU A 310 5.10 -12.16 -0.41
N GLY A 311 4.67 -13.32 0.07
CA GLY A 311 4.52 -13.53 1.52
C GLY A 311 4.49 -15.00 1.94
N GLY A 312 4.15 -15.25 3.20
CA GLY A 312 4.10 -16.60 3.77
C GLY A 312 3.17 -17.58 3.06
N THR A 313 2.12 -17.10 2.40
CA THR A 313 1.18 -17.92 1.62
C THR A 313 1.82 -18.55 0.38
N ASP A 314 2.87 -17.95 -0.17
CA ASP A 314 3.63 -18.55 -1.27
C ASP A 314 4.37 -19.80 -0.80
N VAL A 315 4.93 -19.77 0.41
CA VAL A 315 5.56 -20.93 1.04
C VAL A 315 4.53 -21.99 1.40
N ASP A 316 3.34 -21.61 1.87
CA ASP A 316 2.25 -22.56 2.17
C ASP A 316 1.83 -23.36 0.93
N VAL A 317 1.69 -22.69 -0.22
CA VAL A 317 1.36 -23.35 -1.48
C VAL A 317 2.47 -24.31 -1.89
N GLU A 318 3.73 -23.89 -1.86
CA GLU A 318 4.85 -24.75 -2.27
C GLU A 318 5.11 -25.90 -1.29
N LEU A 319 4.89 -25.70 0.02
CA LEU A 319 4.94 -26.77 1.02
C LEU A 319 3.82 -27.78 0.75
N SER A 320 2.59 -27.31 0.50
CA SER A 320 1.47 -28.18 0.13
C SER A 320 1.78 -28.99 -1.14
N MET A 321 2.29 -28.34 -2.19
CA MET A 321 2.64 -29.00 -3.46
C MET A 321 3.73 -30.07 -3.31
N ARG A 322 4.73 -29.81 -2.46
CA ARG A 322 5.87 -30.71 -2.24
C ARG A 322 5.53 -31.89 -1.34
N VAL A 323 4.75 -31.65 -0.29
CA VAL A 323 4.55 -32.63 0.80
C VAL A 323 3.18 -33.29 0.72
N VAL A 324 2.13 -32.49 0.55
CA VAL A 324 0.75 -32.93 0.78
C VAL A 324 0.12 -33.42 -0.51
N MET A 325 0.23 -32.66 -1.60
CA MET A 325 -0.36 -33.00 -2.89
C MET A 325 0.12 -34.35 -3.49
N PRO A 326 1.34 -34.85 -3.22
CA PRO A 326 1.72 -36.21 -3.61
C PRO A 326 0.82 -37.30 -3.01
N LEU A 327 0.27 -37.10 -1.81
CA LEU A 327 -0.72 -38.02 -1.21
C LEU A 327 -2.03 -38.08 -2.01
N PHE A 328 -2.27 -37.09 -2.87
CA PHE A 328 -3.41 -36.97 -3.79
C PHE A 328 -3.02 -37.25 -5.25
N GLY A 329 -1.81 -37.77 -5.50
CA GLY A 329 -1.34 -38.19 -6.83
C GLY A 329 -0.58 -37.13 -7.63
N HIS A 330 -0.20 -36.00 -7.01
CA HIS A 330 0.68 -35.03 -7.68
C HIS A 330 2.03 -35.67 -8.00
N GLY A 331 2.48 -35.53 -9.26
CA GLY A 331 3.71 -36.17 -9.76
C GLY A 331 3.54 -37.63 -10.20
N HIS A 332 2.34 -38.22 -10.05
CA HIS A 332 2.04 -39.56 -10.55
C HIS A 332 1.61 -39.51 -12.03
N GLU A 333 2.02 -40.51 -12.83
CA GLU A 333 1.71 -40.59 -14.27
C GLU A 333 0.21 -40.52 -14.56
N HIS A 334 -0.59 -41.15 -13.70
CA HIS A 334 -2.05 -41.15 -13.76
C HIS A 334 -2.70 -40.23 -12.70
N GLY A 335 -2.01 -39.15 -12.32
CA GLY A 335 -2.54 -38.07 -11.48
C GLY A 335 -3.28 -37.00 -12.28
N LEU A 336 -3.74 -35.95 -11.60
CA LEU A 336 -4.19 -34.74 -12.30
C LEU A 336 -3.00 -33.96 -12.87
N ALA A 337 -3.28 -33.02 -13.77
CA ALA A 337 -2.27 -32.07 -14.20
C ALA A 337 -1.81 -31.18 -13.04
N GLN A 338 -0.54 -30.77 -13.03
CA GLN A 338 0.07 -29.97 -11.95
C GLN A 338 -0.75 -28.73 -11.58
N TYR A 339 -1.31 -28.04 -12.59
CA TYR A 339 -2.11 -26.84 -12.35
C TYR A 339 -3.34 -27.10 -11.48
N ALA A 340 -3.95 -28.30 -11.55
CA ALA A 340 -5.14 -28.63 -10.77
C ALA A 340 -4.84 -28.73 -9.26
N TYR A 341 -3.71 -29.34 -8.91
CA TYR A 341 -3.23 -29.39 -7.52
C TYR A 341 -2.88 -27.99 -7.00
N ARG A 342 -2.24 -27.16 -7.83
CA ARG A 342 -1.93 -25.79 -7.46
C ARG A 342 -3.19 -24.94 -7.29
N SER A 343 -4.21 -25.18 -8.12
CA SER A 343 -5.53 -24.58 -7.98
C SER A 343 -6.22 -25.01 -6.67
N ALA A 344 -6.04 -26.26 -6.23
CA ALA A 344 -6.52 -26.74 -4.93
C ALA A 344 -5.85 -26.04 -3.75
N ALA A 345 -4.52 -25.83 -3.82
CA ALA A 345 -3.72 -25.19 -2.77
C ALA A 345 -3.98 -23.67 -2.65
N LYS A 346 -4.40 -23.00 -3.72
CA LYS A 346 -4.66 -21.55 -3.76
C LYS A 346 -6.09 -21.21 -3.33
N VAL A 347 -6.38 -21.36 -2.04
CA VAL A 347 -7.74 -21.18 -1.48
C VAL A 347 -8.26 -19.73 -1.51
N ALA A 348 -7.36 -18.74 -1.52
CA ALA A 348 -7.71 -17.33 -1.62
C ALA A 348 -8.12 -16.88 -3.05
N GLU A 349 -7.77 -17.66 -4.09
CA GLU A 349 -8.13 -17.37 -5.48
C GLU A 349 -9.43 -18.12 -5.86
N LEU A 350 -10.58 -17.44 -5.79
CA LEU A 350 -11.89 -18.04 -6.05
C LEU A 350 -12.00 -18.73 -7.42
N SER A 351 -11.43 -18.14 -8.46
CA SER A 351 -11.41 -18.71 -9.81
C SER A 351 -10.67 -20.04 -9.87
N ARG A 352 -9.52 -20.15 -9.18
CA ARG A 352 -8.73 -21.38 -9.06
C ARG A 352 -9.48 -22.45 -8.29
N GLN A 353 -10.14 -22.09 -7.18
CA GLN A 353 -10.95 -23.05 -6.44
C GLN A 353 -12.10 -23.61 -7.30
N GLN A 354 -12.79 -22.76 -8.07
CA GLN A 354 -13.83 -23.23 -8.99
C GLN A 354 -13.27 -24.15 -10.09
N GLU A 355 -12.09 -23.84 -10.64
CA GLU A 355 -11.38 -24.68 -11.60
C GLU A 355 -11.07 -26.08 -11.03
N PHE A 356 -10.50 -26.14 -9.83
CA PHE A 356 -10.20 -27.41 -9.15
C PHE A 356 -11.48 -28.22 -8.91
N LEU A 357 -12.53 -27.59 -8.38
CA LEU A 357 -13.80 -28.26 -8.09
C LEU A 357 -14.50 -28.81 -9.34
N ARG A 358 -14.21 -28.30 -10.54
CA ARG A 358 -14.75 -28.79 -11.82
C ARG A 358 -13.87 -29.84 -12.51
N THR A 359 -12.66 -30.06 -12.01
CA THR A 359 -11.69 -30.95 -12.66
C THR A 359 -12.18 -32.40 -12.68
N CYS A 360 -12.01 -33.08 -13.83
CA CYS A 360 -12.42 -34.47 -14.01
C CYS A 360 -11.42 -35.43 -13.36
N THR A 361 -11.86 -36.20 -12.37
CA THR A 361 -11.05 -37.18 -11.63
C THR A 361 -11.18 -38.61 -12.15
N LYS A 362 -12.00 -38.86 -13.18
CA LYS A 362 -12.35 -40.22 -13.66
C LYS A 362 -11.15 -41.05 -14.13
N ARG A 363 -10.08 -40.38 -14.60
CA ARG A 363 -8.86 -41.01 -15.10
C ARG A 363 -7.77 -41.16 -14.04
N VAL A 364 -8.02 -40.63 -12.84
CA VAL A 364 -7.08 -40.75 -11.72
C VAL A 364 -7.19 -42.15 -11.13
N VAL A 365 -6.05 -42.78 -10.84
CA VAL A 365 -5.99 -44.11 -10.23
C VAL A 365 -6.27 -44.05 -8.72
N GLU A 366 -6.71 -45.16 -8.13
CA GLU A 366 -6.84 -45.28 -6.68
C GLU A 366 -5.47 -45.41 -5.99
N PRO A 367 -5.31 -44.95 -4.73
CA PRO A 367 -6.32 -44.30 -3.87
C PRO A 367 -6.47 -42.79 -4.14
N PHE A 368 -5.69 -42.22 -5.06
CA PHE A 368 -5.63 -40.77 -5.29
C PHE A 368 -6.97 -40.18 -5.72
N ARG A 369 -7.73 -40.93 -6.52
CA ARG A 369 -9.07 -40.51 -6.94
C ARG A 369 -9.99 -40.34 -5.73
N THR A 370 -10.11 -41.34 -4.86
CA THR A 370 -10.94 -41.25 -3.66
C THR A 370 -10.52 -40.07 -2.78
N ARG A 371 -9.21 -39.87 -2.57
CA ARG A 371 -8.68 -38.75 -1.79
C ARG A 371 -9.00 -37.38 -2.42
N LEU A 372 -8.92 -37.25 -3.74
CA LEU A 372 -9.28 -36.02 -4.45
C LEU A 372 -10.79 -35.74 -4.39
N GLU A 373 -11.63 -36.77 -4.52
CA GLU A 373 -13.08 -36.64 -4.35
C GLU A 373 -13.42 -36.24 -2.91
N ALA A 374 -12.73 -36.81 -1.93
CA ALA A 374 -12.81 -36.40 -0.53
C ALA A 374 -12.36 -34.96 -0.32
N LEU A 375 -11.27 -34.50 -0.95
CA LEU A 375 -10.77 -33.12 -0.83
C LEU A 375 -11.71 -32.08 -1.46
N ARG A 376 -12.47 -32.46 -2.49
CA ARG A 376 -13.45 -31.59 -3.16
C ARG A 376 -14.73 -31.36 -2.36
N LEU A 377 -14.92 -32.08 -1.24
CA LEU A 377 -16.02 -31.77 -0.34
C LEU A 377 -15.83 -30.40 0.30
N LYS A 378 -16.96 -29.76 0.60
CA LYS A 378 -17.04 -28.37 1.04
C LYS A 378 -16.06 -28.09 2.20
N GLY A 379 -15.24 -27.06 2.06
CA GLY A 379 -14.36 -26.57 3.12
C GLY A 379 -13.08 -27.38 3.38
N ARG A 380 -12.88 -28.51 2.70
CA ARG A 380 -11.69 -29.35 2.96
C ARG A 380 -10.41 -28.82 2.33
N THR A 381 -10.48 -28.14 1.19
CA THR A 381 -9.32 -27.40 0.64
C THR A 381 -8.85 -26.30 1.59
N VAL A 382 -9.82 -25.58 2.16
CA VAL A 382 -9.60 -24.57 3.20
C VAL A 382 -8.97 -25.14 4.46
N ARG A 383 -9.51 -26.26 4.97
CA ARG A 383 -8.93 -26.97 6.11
C ARG A 383 -7.49 -27.37 5.83
N LEU A 384 -7.25 -28.00 4.68
CA LEU A 384 -5.92 -28.45 4.27
C LEU A 384 -4.92 -27.29 4.18
N ASN A 385 -5.33 -26.14 3.65
CA ASN A 385 -4.45 -24.98 3.56
C ASN A 385 -4.07 -24.43 4.94
N ARG A 386 -5.02 -24.34 5.89
CA ARG A 386 -4.74 -23.98 7.29
C ARG A 386 -3.80 -24.97 7.97
N ASP A 387 -4.07 -26.25 7.77
CA ASP A 387 -3.28 -27.35 8.33
C ASP A 387 -1.83 -27.30 7.81
N VAL A 388 -1.62 -26.91 6.55
CA VAL A 388 -0.28 -26.66 5.97
C VAL A 388 0.36 -25.38 6.50
N GLU A 389 -0.39 -24.29 6.67
CA GLU A 389 0.11 -23.05 7.30
C GLU A 389 0.63 -23.33 8.72
N GLN A 390 -0.11 -24.13 9.49
CA GLN A 390 0.30 -24.57 10.83
C GLN A 390 1.55 -25.46 10.79
N LEU A 391 1.60 -26.41 9.85
CA LEU A 391 2.76 -27.27 9.66
C LEU A 391 4.03 -26.45 9.36
N LYS A 392 3.93 -25.42 8.52
CA LYS A 392 5.03 -24.47 8.24
C LYS A 392 5.51 -23.75 9.51
N ILE A 393 4.56 -23.29 10.34
CA ILE A 393 4.88 -22.60 11.59
C ILE A 393 5.60 -23.55 12.55
N GLU A 394 5.10 -24.77 12.74
CA GLU A 394 5.72 -25.78 13.61
C GLU A 394 7.14 -26.14 13.16
N LEU A 395 7.34 -26.34 11.85
CA LEU A 395 8.65 -26.61 11.24
C LEU A 395 9.63 -25.43 11.28
N SER A 396 9.18 -24.23 11.67
CA SER A 396 10.07 -23.10 11.89
C SER A 396 10.77 -23.19 13.26
N ASP A 397 10.22 -23.97 14.20
CA ASP A 397 10.78 -24.18 15.54
C ASP A 397 11.32 -25.61 15.74
N GLU A 398 10.78 -26.59 15.01
CA GLU A 398 11.10 -28.02 15.13
C GLU A 398 11.71 -28.59 13.83
N SER A 399 12.65 -29.53 13.93
CA SER A 399 13.31 -30.13 12.75
C SER A 399 12.42 -31.10 11.97
N THR A 400 11.37 -31.62 12.60
CA THR A 400 10.40 -32.53 11.98
C THR A 400 8.99 -32.28 12.52
N ALA A 401 7.99 -32.40 11.65
CA ALA A 401 6.59 -32.30 12.04
C ALA A 401 5.73 -33.25 11.19
N GLY A 402 4.51 -33.51 11.67
CA GLY A 402 3.54 -34.38 11.01
C GLY A 402 2.19 -33.70 10.87
N LEU A 403 1.48 -34.03 9.79
CA LEU A 403 0.13 -33.53 9.52
C LEU A 403 -0.84 -34.69 9.31
N SER A 404 -1.79 -34.87 10.24
CA SER A 404 -2.89 -35.83 10.06
C SER A 404 -3.91 -35.31 9.06
N LEU A 405 -4.34 -36.21 8.17
CA LEU A 405 -5.35 -36.01 7.13
C LEU A 405 -6.52 -37.00 7.30
N ASP A 406 -6.85 -37.38 8.53
CA ASP A 406 -7.94 -38.33 8.84
C ASP A 406 -9.31 -37.91 8.28
N PHE A 407 -9.49 -36.60 8.06
CA PHE A 407 -10.70 -36.06 7.43
C PHE A 407 -10.81 -36.38 5.92
N ILE A 408 -9.73 -36.85 5.31
CA ILE A 408 -9.65 -37.32 3.93
C ILE A 408 -9.74 -38.85 3.88
N GLU A 409 -8.87 -39.52 4.62
CA GLU A 409 -8.76 -40.98 4.71
C GLU A 409 -8.15 -41.33 6.07
N GLN A 410 -8.68 -42.38 6.71
CA GLN A 410 -8.21 -42.81 8.03
C GLN A 410 -6.73 -43.15 8.01
N ASP A 411 -5.98 -42.68 9.02
CA ASP A 411 -4.54 -42.88 9.20
C ASP A 411 -3.68 -42.27 8.07
N LEU A 412 -4.26 -41.45 7.20
CA LEU A 412 -3.50 -40.70 6.22
C LEU A 412 -2.76 -39.55 6.92
N ALA A 413 -1.45 -39.48 6.75
CA ALA A 413 -0.65 -38.40 7.28
C ALA A 413 0.49 -38.01 6.33
N ALA A 414 0.92 -36.75 6.42
CA ALA A 414 2.15 -36.27 5.83
C ALA A 414 3.23 -36.11 6.90
N HIS A 415 4.47 -36.47 6.56
CA HIS A 415 5.64 -36.32 7.42
C HIS A 415 6.64 -35.41 6.73
N VAL A 416 7.18 -34.44 7.46
CA VAL A 416 8.03 -33.39 6.90
C VAL A 416 9.19 -33.09 7.82
N ASP A 417 10.33 -32.84 7.20
CA ASP A 417 11.52 -32.28 7.83
C ASP A 417 11.71 -30.80 7.43
N ASP A 418 12.55 -30.10 8.19
CA ASP A 418 12.98 -28.72 7.92
C ASP A 418 13.67 -28.56 6.55
N VAL A 419 14.30 -29.61 6.03
CA VAL A 419 14.91 -29.65 4.69
C VAL A 419 13.85 -29.45 3.61
N ALA A 420 12.72 -30.16 3.70
CA ALA A 420 11.61 -30.00 2.77
C ALA A 420 10.97 -28.60 2.87
N LEU A 421 10.86 -28.04 4.09
CA LEU A 421 10.41 -26.65 4.27
C LEU A 421 11.35 -25.67 3.57
N THR A 422 12.66 -25.78 3.80
CA THR A 422 13.68 -24.92 3.19
C THR A 422 13.60 -24.99 1.67
N ALA A 423 13.48 -26.20 1.12
CA ALA A 423 13.37 -26.40 -0.32
C ALA A 423 12.04 -25.87 -0.90
N SER A 424 10.95 -25.86 -0.13
CA SER A 424 9.69 -25.20 -0.51
C SER A 424 9.75 -23.67 -0.39
N ALA A 425 10.57 -23.15 0.53
CA ALA A 425 10.78 -21.71 0.70
C ALA A 425 11.72 -21.09 -0.34
N GLN A 426 12.52 -21.89 -1.06
CA GLN A 426 13.56 -21.38 -1.97
C GLN A 426 13.04 -20.35 -2.99
N GLY A 427 11.93 -20.64 -3.68
CA GLY A 427 11.37 -19.71 -4.66
C GLY A 427 10.83 -18.41 -4.05
N PHE A 428 10.47 -18.43 -2.76
CA PHE A 428 10.15 -17.23 -1.99
C PHE A 428 11.44 -16.47 -1.64
N LEU A 429 12.47 -17.18 -1.15
CA LEU A 429 13.77 -16.61 -0.78
C LEU A 429 14.48 -15.95 -1.97
N ASP A 430 14.43 -16.54 -3.16
CA ASP A 430 15.02 -15.94 -4.37
C ASP A 430 14.38 -14.59 -4.70
N LYS A 431 13.05 -14.51 -4.59
CA LYS A 431 12.29 -13.28 -4.86
C LYS A 431 12.45 -12.23 -3.77
N LEU A 432 12.60 -12.67 -2.52
CA LEU A 432 12.94 -11.80 -1.39
C LEU A 432 14.34 -11.24 -1.59
N GLY A 433 15.33 -12.08 -1.91
CA GLY A 433 16.70 -11.66 -2.19
C GLY A 433 16.80 -10.62 -3.31
N GLN A 434 16.01 -10.77 -4.38
CA GLN A 434 15.91 -9.73 -5.43
C GLN A 434 15.40 -8.38 -4.89
N LEU A 435 14.40 -8.40 -4.00
CA LEU A 435 13.88 -7.18 -3.38
C LEU A 435 14.92 -6.56 -2.44
N LEU A 436 15.58 -7.37 -1.61
CA LEU A 436 16.61 -6.89 -0.69
C LEU A 436 17.84 -6.34 -1.42
N GLU A 437 18.21 -6.94 -2.57
CA GLU A 437 19.27 -6.41 -3.43
C GLU A 437 18.91 -5.03 -3.98
N GLN A 438 17.66 -4.86 -4.46
CA GLN A 438 17.16 -3.58 -4.92
C GLN A 438 17.20 -2.53 -3.80
N VAL A 439 16.64 -2.87 -2.63
CA VAL A 439 16.68 -2.00 -1.44
C VAL A 439 18.12 -1.60 -1.13
N ARG A 440 19.04 -2.56 -1.05
CA ARG A 440 20.45 -2.30 -0.74
C ARG A 440 21.10 -1.37 -1.77
N SER A 441 20.81 -1.55 -3.06
CA SER A 441 21.35 -0.70 -4.12
C SER A 441 20.83 0.74 -4.09
N ASP A 442 19.63 0.93 -3.53
CA ASP A 442 18.96 2.22 -3.41
C ASP A 442 19.33 2.97 -2.11
N LEU A 443 19.92 2.28 -1.13
CA LEU A 443 20.29 2.87 0.16
C LEU A 443 21.57 3.72 0.06
N PRO A 444 21.68 4.82 0.83
CA PRO A 444 22.95 5.54 0.98
C PRO A 444 23.99 4.67 1.69
N GLU A 445 25.27 5.07 1.66
CA GLU A 445 26.38 4.38 2.36
C GLU A 445 26.26 4.51 3.90
N VAL A 446 25.26 3.86 4.48
CA VAL A 446 24.98 3.79 5.91
C VAL A 446 24.65 2.36 6.31
N ASN A 447 24.89 2.01 7.58
CA ASN A 447 24.47 0.73 8.15
C ASN A 447 23.21 0.95 8.99
N PRO A 448 21.99 0.81 8.42
CA PRO A 448 20.76 1.03 9.16
C PRO A 448 20.54 -0.09 10.18
N VAL A 449 19.78 0.22 11.23
CA VAL A 449 19.21 -0.81 12.12
C VAL A 449 18.06 -1.48 11.38
N ILE A 450 18.05 -2.82 11.32
CA ILE A 450 16.97 -3.55 10.64
C ILE A 450 15.89 -3.87 11.66
N PHE A 451 14.70 -3.33 11.48
CA PHE A 451 13.53 -3.66 12.28
C PHE A 451 12.64 -4.61 11.49
N MET A 452 12.39 -5.81 12.00
CA MET A 452 11.57 -6.81 11.30
C MET A 452 10.22 -7.02 12.00
N THR A 453 9.14 -7.05 11.21
CA THR A 453 7.77 -7.30 11.68
C THR A 453 7.01 -8.18 10.67
N GLY A 454 5.78 -8.55 11.01
CA GLY A 454 4.94 -9.45 10.23
C GLY A 454 5.19 -10.91 10.58
N GLY A 455 4.15 -11.74 10.54
CA GLY A 455 4.21 -13.12 11.04
C GLY A 455 5.33 -13.98 10.44
N MET A 456 5.68 -13.73 9.18
CA MET A 456 6.71 -14.50 8.46
C MET A 456 8.14 -14.08 8.82
N SER A 457 8.35 -12.90 9.42
CA SER A 457 9.66 -12.43 9.86
C SER A 457 10.28 -13.27 10.98
N ARG A 458 9.47 -14.07 11.68
CA ARG A 458 9.92 -14.99 12.73
C ARG A 458 10.64 -16.22 12.19
N ALA A 459 10.41 -16.57 10.93
CA ALA A 459 10.97 -17.79 10.35
C ALA A 459 12.51 -17.69 10.24
N PRO A 460 13.27 -18.68 10.75
CA PRO A 460 14.74 -18.60 10.77
C PRO A 460 15.37 -18.36 9.40
N TYR A 461 14.91 -19.08 8.37
CA TYR A 461 15.40 -18.94 7.00
C TYR A 461 15.16 -17.55 6.39
N VAL A 462 14.16 -16.82 6.87
CA VAL A 462 13.89 -15.43 6.45
C VAL A 462 14.86 -14.47 7.13
N GLN A 463 15.09 -14.66 8.43
CA GLN A 463 16.09 -13.86 9.16
C GLN A 463 17.49 -14.06 8.59
N ASP A 464 17.86 -15.29 8.24
CA ASP A 464 19.17 -15.61 7.68
C ASP A 464 19.35 -15.00 6.28
N CYS A 465 18.29 -15.00 5.45
CA CYS A 465 18.29 -14.30 4.18
C CYS A 465 18.55 -12.80 4.38
N VAL A 466 17.80 -12.12 5.26
CA VAL A 466 18.00 -10.69 5.57
C VAL A 466 19.42 -10.42 6.09
N ARG A 467 19.94 -11.28 6.98
CA ARG A 467 21.32 -11.18 7.49
C ARG A 467 22.35 -11.27 6.37
N SER A 468 22.15 -12.12 5.36
CA SER A 468 23.13 -12.26 4.27
C SER A 468 23.28 -11.00 3.40
N TYR A 469 22.25 -10.13 3.34
CA TYR A 469 22.29 -8.90 2.56
C TYR A 469 22.84 -7.70 3.34
N PHE A 470 22.60 -7.67 4.65
CA PHE A 470 22.90 -6.49 5.49
C PHE A 470 23.92 -6.74 6.62
N GLY A 471 24.47 -7.96 6.72
CA GLY A 471 25.72 -8.31 7.40
C GLY A 471 25.93 -7.78 8.83
N LEU A 472 26.42 -6.55 8.94
CA LEU A 472 26.83 -5.87 10.18
C LEU A 472 25.70 -5.11 10.88
N SER A 473 24.56 -4.92 10.22
CA SER A 473 23.42 -4.22 10.79
C SER A 473 22.83 -4.96 11.99
N ARG A 474 22.54 -4.23 13.05
CA ARG A 474 21.78 -4.74 14.20
C ARG A 474 20.37 -5.06 13.74
N ILE A 475 19.90 -6.27 14.02
CA ILE A 475 18.51 -6.68 13.79
C ILE A 475 17.72 -6.55 15.10
N VAL A 476 16.59 -5.85 15.03
CA VAL A 476 15.62 -5.68 16.10
C VAL A 476 14.34 -6.42 15.69
N ALA A 477 13.90 -7.35 16.52
CA ALA A 477 12.64 -8.03 16.32
C ALA A 477 11.50 -7.15 16.86
N GLY A 478 10.59 -6.75 15.98
CA GLY A 478 9.34 -6.11 16.33
C GLY A 478 8.29 -7.13 16.81
N ASP A 479 7.16 -6.61 17.29
CA ASP A 479 5.98 -7.45 17.50
C ASP A 479 5.42 -7.89 16.15
N ALA A 480 5.64 -9.15 15.79
CA ALA A 480 5.28 -9.72 14.49
C ALA A 480 3.77 -9.67 14.18
N SER A 481 2.91 -9.53 15.19
CA SER A 481 1.45 -9.48 15.02
C SER A 481 0.87 -8.08 15.23
N PHE A 482 1.55 -7.23 16.00
CA PHE A 482 0.97 -5.95 16.42
C PHE A 482 1.80 -4.72 16.03
N GLY A 483 2.96 -4.87 15.39
CA GLY A 483 3.82 -3.76 14.98
C GLY A 483 3.11 -2.74 14.09
N VAL A 484 2.46 -3.21 13.01
CA VAL A 484 1.71 -2.36 12.07
C VAL A 484 0.54 -1.66 12.75
N VAL A 485 -0.36 -2.41 13.40
CA VAL A 485 -1.57 -1.84 14.00
C VAL A 485 -1.26 -0.84 15.12
N SER A 486 -0.16 -1.03 15.85
CA SER A 486 0.31 -0.08 16.86
C SER A 486 0.69 1.25 16.23
N GLY A 487 1.38 1.21 15.09
CA GLY A 487 1.71 2.38 14.31
C GLY A 487 0.48 3.08 13.73
N LEU A 488 -0.46 2.32 13.17
CA LEU A 488 -1.73 2.85 12.67
C LEU A 488 -2.51 3.56 13.78
N ALA A 489 -2.55 2.98 14.98
CA ALA A 489 -3.19 3.61 16.14
C ALA A 489 -2.49 4.90 16.58
N GLN A 490 -1.15 4.93 16.54
CA GLN A 490 -0.38 6.15 16.84
C GLN A 490 -0.60 7.23 15.78
N PHE A 491 -0.69 6.86 14.50
CA PHE A 491 -1.02 7.77 13.42
C PHE A 491 -2.47 8.31 13.55
N ALA A 492 -3.38 7.45 14.02
CA ALA A 492 -4.76 7.80 14.33
C ALA A 492 -4.92 8.69 15.57
N ARG A 493 -3.85 8.95 16.34
CA ARG A 493 -3.92 9.80 17.53
C ARG A 493 -4.46 11.17 17.12
N PRO A 494 -5.51 11.68 17.80
CA PRO A 494 -5.93 13.06 17.61
C PRO A 494 -4.71 13.95 17.88
N VAL A 495 -4.40 14.87 16.97
CA VAL A 495 -3.39 15.90 17.25
C VAL A 495 -3.87 16.58 18.54
N GLU A 496 -3.16 16.37 19.65
CA GLU A 496 -3.33 17.20 20.83
C GLU A 496 -3.17 18.61 20.32
N THR A 497 -4.24 19.41 20.41
CA THR A 497 -4.26 20.81 20.02
C THR A 497 -2.92 21.40 20.36
N ALA A 498 -2.14 21.73 19.32
CA ALA A 498 -0.77 22.14 19.45
C ALA A 498 -0.69 23.22 20.53
N ASP A 499 0.30 23.11 21.41
CA ASP A 499 0.70 24.20 22.29
C ASP A 499 0.67 25.50 21.47
N PRO A 500 -0.20 26.49 21.79
CA PRO A 500 -0.37 27.68 20.98
C PRO A 500 0.96 28.38 20.72
N ALA A 501 1.93 28.28 21.64
CA ALA A 501 3.26 28.84 21.48
C ALA A 501 4.12 28.07 20.45
N ARG A 502 3.93 26.75 20.31
CA ARG A 502 4.59 25.95 19.27
C ARG A 502 3.96 26.14 17.91
N GLU A 503 2.64 26.25 17.84
CA GLU A 503 1.94 26.57 16.59
C GLU A 503 2.30 27.97 16.13
N GLU A 504 2.34 28.95 17.04
CA GLU A 504 2.82 30.30 16.76
C GLU A 504 4.26 30.30 16.23
N GLN A 505 5.19 29.59 16.90
CA GLN A 505 6.57 29.46 16.41
C GLN A 505 6.68 28.78 15.04
N ARG A 506 5.85 27.76 14.78
CA ARG A 506 5.78 27.07 13.49
C ARG A 506 5.28 28.02 12.41
N MET A 507 4.21 28.75 12.68
CA MET A 507 3.61 29.73 11.79
C MET A 507 4.54 30.92 11.53
N THR A 508 5.33 31.37 12.52
CA THR A 508 6.37 32.38 12.32
C THR A 508 7.43 31.89 11.34
N ARG A 509 7.95 30.67 11.52
CA ARG A 509 8.97 30.11 10.61
C ARG A 509 8.44 29.93 9.18
N LEU A 510 7.18 29.52 9.04
CA LEU A 510 6.53 29.36 7.75
C LEU A 510 6.39 30.72 7.04
N ARG A 511 5.91 31.75 7.74
CA ARG A 511 5.81 33.13 7.24
C ARG A 511 7.18 33.70 6.83
N GLU A 512 8.21 33.54 7.65
CA GLU A 512 9.56 34.00 7.33
C GLU A 512 10.11 33.33 6.07
N ARG A 513 9.82 32.05 5.87
CA ARG A 513 10.23 31.32 4.66
C ARG A 513 9.45 31.79 3.44
N TYR A 514 8.13 31.93 3.57
CA TYR A 514 7.25 32.42 2.52
C TYR A 514 7.69 33.80 2.03
N ALA A 515 8.01 34.71 2.96
CA ALA A 515 8.51 36.04 2.64
C ALA A 515 9.86 36.03 1.88
N ARG A 516 10.77 35.11 2.20
CA ARG A 516 12.07 34.99 1.48
C ARG A 516 11.89 34.61 0.02
N VAL A 517 11.01 33.64 -0.27
CA VAL A 517 10.80 33.18 -1.64
C VAL A 517 10.05 34.23 -2.45
N MET A 518 9.06 34.88 -1.84
CA MET A 518 8.35 36.00 -2.47
C MET A 518 9.30 37.16 -2.82
N ALA A 519 10.28 37.47 -1.97
CA ALA A 519 11.30 38.46 -2.29
C ALA A 519 12.16 38.09 -3.51
N HIS A 520 12.50 36.81 -3.68
CA HIS A 520 13.19 36.33 -4.87
C HIS A 520 12.31 36.42 -6.13
N ALA A 521 11.00 36.14 -6.00
CA ALA A 521 10.04 36.34 -7.08
C ALA A 521 9.93 37.82 -7.49
N ASP A 522 9.92 38.74 -6.52
CA ASP A 522 9.94 40.19 -6.76
C ASP A 522 11.19 40.64 -7.52
N GLU A 523 12.36 40.11 -7.16
CA GLU A 523 13.63 40.42 -7.84
C GLU A 523 13.62 39.94 -9.30
N SER A 524 13.12 38.73 -9.53
CA SER A 524 12.98 38.15 -10.87
C SER A 524 11.98 38.95 -11.73
N ALA A 525 10.84 39.33 -11.15
CA ALA A 525 9.86 40.19 -11.82
C ALA A 525 10.43 41.57 -12.16
N ALA A 526 11.24 42.16 -11.26
CA ALA A 526 11.92 43.42 -11.52
C ALA A 526 12.91 43.30 -12.69
N LEU A 527 13.70 42.22 -12.76
CA LEU A 527 14.62 41.96 -13.86
C LEU A 527 13.87 41.81 -15.19
N TYR A 528 12.73 41.12 -15.19
CA TYR A 528 11.90 40.98 -16.38
C TYR A 528 11.38 42.33 -16.87
N ARG A 529 10.87 43.18 -15.97
CA ARG A 529 10.44 44.55 -16.29
C ARG A 529 11.57 45.39 -16.88
N THR A 530 12.78 45.32 -16.31
CA THR A 530 13.94 46.03 -16.88
C THR A 530 14.21 45.61 -18.33
N LYS A 531 14.07 44.33 -18.67
CA LYS A 531 14.22 43.86 -20.07
C LYS A 531 13.13 44.43 -20.98
N VAL A 532 11.89 44.56 -20.49
CA VAL A 532 10.78 45.16 -21.22
C VAL A 532 11.06 46.65 -21.46
N ASP A 533 11.47 47.39 -20.43
CA ASP A 533 11.84 48.81 -20.55
C ASP A 533 12.98 49.03 -21.56
N ASP A 534 14.01 48.17 -21.52
CA ASP A 534 15.13 48.18 -22.47
C ASP A 534 14.66 47.90 -23.90
N PHE A 535 13.76 46.93 -24.09
CA PHE A 535 13.15 46.62 -25.38
C PHE A 535 12.34 47.80 -25.91
N GLU A 536 11.45 48.39 -25.11
CA GLU A 536 10.64 49.55 -25.51
C GLU A 536 11.52 50.75 -25.91
N GLY A 537 12.62 50.96 -25.18
CA GLY A 537 13.62 51.97 -25.51
C GLY A 537 14.26 51.75 -26.89
N GLN A 538 14.68 50.51 -27.19
CA GLN A 538 15.25 50.14 -28.49
C GLN A 538 14.21 50.25 -29.61
N LEU A 539 13.02 49.71 -29.38
CA LEU A 539 11.90 49.69 -30.31
C LEU A 539 11.54 51.11 -30.78
N LYS A 540 11.45 52.05 -29.84
CA LYS A 540 11.15 53.47 -30.13
C LYS A 540 12.17 54.09 -31.08
N VAL A 541 13.46 53.76 -30.92
CA VAL A 541 14.52 54.23 -31.81
C VAL A 541 14.37 53.59 -33.20
N GLN A 542 14.19 52.26 -33.27
CA GLN A 542 14.08 51.55 -34.54
C GLN A 542 12.84 51.97 -35.34
N LYS A 543 11.67 52.10 -34.71
CA LYS A 543 10.44 52.57 -35.36
C LYS A 543 10.61 53.96 -35.99
N ARG A 544 11.37 54.86 -35.35
CA ARG A 544 11.66 56.19 -35.89
C ARG A 544 12.58 56.12 -37.13
N ILE A 545 13.57 55.23 -37.10
CA ILE A 545 14.53 55.03 -38.19
C ILE A 545 13.85 54.44 -39.42
N PHE A 546 13.03 53.40 -39.22
CA PHE A 546 12.39 52.64 -40.29
C PHE A 546 10.97 53.12 -40.65
N ALA A 547 10.59 54.32 -40.20
CA ALA A 547 9.26 54.89 -40.44
C ALA A 547 8.93 54.94 -41.95
N GLY A 548 7.77 54.39 -42.32
CA GLY A 548 7.32 54.34 -43.72
C GLY A 548 7.89 53.18 -44.54
N THR A 549 8.53 52.20 -43.91
CA THR A 549 8.98 50.93 -44.52
C THR A 549 8.20 49.74 -43.95
N ASP A 550 8.26 48.59 -44.60
CA ASP A 550 7.61 47.36 -44.12
C ASP A 550 8.17 46.87 -42.77
N ILE A 551 9.43 47.21 -42.44
CA ILE A 551 10.03 46.95 -41.13
C ILE A 551 9.24 47.63 -40.00
N ALA A 552 8.67 48.81 -40.24
CA ALA A 552 7.86 49.49 -39.22
C ALA A 552 6.62 48.67 -38.84
N GLY A 553 5.96 48.03 -39.82
CA GLY A 553 4.82 47.14 -39.56
C GLY A 553 5.21 45.91 -38.75
N TYR A 554 6.36 45.30 -39.05
CA TYR A 554 6.90 44.21 -38.23
C TYR A 554 7.20 44.65 -36.79
N LEU A 555 7.81 45.82 -36.61
CA LEU A 555 8.09 46.35 -35.26
C LEU A 555 6.81 46.68 -34.48
N GLU A 556 5.72 47.08 -35.15
CA GLU A 556 4.40 47.24 -34.53
C GLU A 556 3.81 45.90 -34.09
N LEU A 557 3.92 44.87 -34.93
CA LEU A 557 3.49 43.52 -34.57
C LEU A 557 4.29 42.98 -33.38
N LEU A 558 5.61 43.14 -33.39
CA LEU A 558 6.48 42.69 -32.29
C LEU A 558 6.14 43.40 -30.96
N GLU A 559 5.86 44.71 -31.01
CA GLU A 559 5.38 45.46 -29.84
C GLU A 559 4.07 44.88 -29.28
N GLN A 560 3.11 44.60 -30.16
CA GLN A 560 1.83 44.02 -29.77
C GLN A 560 2.00 42.65 -29.11
N GLN A 561 2.82 41.78 -29.70
CA GLN A 561 3.07 40.43 -29.15
C GLN A 561 3.80 40.46 -27.81
N VAL A 562 4.78 41.36 -27.64
CA VAL A 562 5.47 41.54 -26.35
C VAL A 562 4.50 42.06 -25.29
N SER A 563 3.66 43.03 -25.63
CA SER A 563 2.64 43.58 -24.71
C SER A 563 1.63 42.51 -24.28
N THR A 564 1.07 41.75 -25.23
CA THR A 564 0.16 40.65 -24.93
C THR A 564 0.82 39.56 -24.08
N THR A 565 2.10 39.25 -24.35
CA THR A 565 2.84 38.27 -23.55
C THR A 565 3.13 38.77 -22.13
N TYR A 566 3.36 40.08 -21.96
CA TYR A 566 3.52 40.68 -20.63
C TYR A 566 2.24 40.53 -19.78
N GLU A 567 1.08 40.87 -20.35
CA GLU A 567 -0.23 40.70 -19.69
C GLU A 567 -0.52 39.21 -19.40
N ALA A 568 -0.21 38.33 -20.35
CA ALA A 568 -0.31 36.90 -20.18
C ALA A 568 0.54 36.42 -18.99
N ASN A 569 1.79 36.87 -18.87
CA ASN A 569 2.63 36.53 -17.72
C ASN A 569 2.03 37.03 -16.39
N GLN A 570 1.37 38.19 -16.34
CA GLN A 570 0.66 38.61 -15.13
C GLN A 570 -0.53 37.70 -14.79
N LEU A 571 -1.35 37.33 -15.77
CA LEU A 571 -2.51 36.46 -15.58
C LEU A 571 -2.13 35.02 -15.20
N ALA A 572 -1.01 34.51 -15.74
CA ALA A 572 -0.47 33.21 -15.35
C ALA A 572 0.09 33.18 -13.92
N GLY A 573 0.13 34.32 -13.21
CA GLY A 573 0.79 34.45 -11.91
C GLY A 573 2.30 34.41 -12.00
N TRP A 574 2.86 34.60 -13.20
CA TRP A 574 4.28 34.73 -13.40
C TRP A 574 4.73 36.12 -12.96
N LEU A 575 4.03 37.20 -13.31
CA LEU A 575 4.38 38.56 -12.86
C LEU A 575 3.36 39.08 -11.84
N PRO A 576 3.77 39.95 -10.89
CA PRO A 576 2.81 40.62 -10.02
C PRO A 576 1.98 41.65 -10.80
N GLN A 577 0.76 41.93 -10.32
CA GLN A 577 -0.07 42.99 -10.90
C GLN A 577 0.51 44.39 -10.59
N GLY A 578 1.17 44.54 -9.43
CA GLY A 578 1.86 45.75 -9.01
C GLY A 578 3.39 45.68 -9.14
N GLU A 579 4.09 46.47 -8.33
CA GLU A 579 5.55 46.43 -8.25
C GLU A 579 6.06 45.11 -7.65
N ARG A 580 5.30 44.52 -6.73
CA ARG A 580 5.66 43.34 -5.94
C ARG A 580 4.46 42.43 -5.72
N PHE A 581 4.72 41.16 -5.45
CA PHE A 581 3.70 40.19 -5.07
C PHE A 581 3.14 40.49 -3.68
N THR A 582 1.82 40.41 -3.58
CA THR A 582 1.13 40.19 -2.31
C THR A 582 1.18 38.70 -1.93
N GLU A 583 0.94 38.40 -0.64
CA GLU A 583 0.97 37.01 -0.17
C GLU A 583 -0.08 36.13 -0.88
N ILE A 584 -1.24 36.71 -1.20
CA ILE A 584 -2.34 36.04 -1.90
C ILE A 584 -2.04 35.85 -3.40
N GLU A 585 -1.49 36.85 -4.09
CA GLU A 585 -1.09 36.70 -5.50
C GLU A 585 -0.05 35.60 -5.68
N TYR A 586 0.95 35.56 -4.79
CA TYR A 586 1.95 34.51 -4.80
C TYR A 586 1.33 33.13 -4.51
N PHE A 587 0.38 33.05 -3.57
CA PHE A 587 -0.33 31.81 -3.28
C PHE A 587 -1.13 31.31 -4.48
N GLU A 588 -1.89 32.18 -5.14
CA GLU A 588 -2.65 31.79 -6.32
C GLU A 588 -1.73 31.38 -7.47
N ALA A 589 -0.54 31.99 -7.62
CA ALA A 589 0.46 31.54 -8.59
C ALA A 589 0.89 30.09 -8.32
N LEU A 590 1.06 29.70 -7.06
CA LEU A 590 1.31 28.30 -6.67
C LEU A 590 0.13 27.38 -7.05
N VAL A 591 -1.11 27.84 -6.87
CA VAL A 591 -2.31 27.07 -7.24
C VAL A 591 -2.41 26.89 -8.76
N ARG A 592 -2.13 27.94 -9.54
CA ARG A 592 -2.08 27.92 -11.02
C ARG A 592 -1.10 26.85 -11.53
N GLN A 593 0.06 26.73 -10.87
CA GLN A 593 1.12 25.79 -11.24
C GLN A 593 0.90 24.34 -10.72
N ASP A 594 -0.02 24.12 -9.77
CA ASP A 594 -0.46 22.78 -9.34
C ASP A 594 -1.41 22.15 -10.37
N GLY A 595 -0.91 21.93 -11.58
CA GLY A 595 -1.71 21.50 -12.74
C GLY A 595 -2.40 20.13 -12.57
N GLY A 596 -1.95 19.30 -11.63
CA GLY A 596 -2.54 18.00 -11.32
C GLY A 596 -3.55 17.99 -10.17
N ALA A 597 -3.86 19.16 -9.59
CA ALA A 597 -4.63 19.28 -8.35
C ALA A 597 -4.10 18.35 -7.25
N ARG A 598 -2.77 18.27 -7.12
CA ARG A 598 -2.10 17.37 -6.18
C ARG A 598 -2.11 17.95 -4.77
N CYS A 599 -2.01 19.28 -4.68
CA CYS A 599 -1.61 19.99 -3.47
C CYS A 599 -2.76 20.81 -2.87
N PHE A 600 -3.52 21.55 -3.68
CA PHE A 600 -4.56 22.47 -3.19
C PHE A 600 -5.96 21.97 -3.55
N LYS A 601 -6.60 21.21 -2.65
CA LYS A 601 -7.88 20.50 -2.87
C LYS A 601 -9.01 20.97 -1.94
N SER A 602 -8.68 21.70 -0.88
CA SER A 602 -9.58 22.11 0.19
C SER A 602 -9.06 23.37 0.88
N VAL A 603 -9.92 24.04 1.65
CA VAL A 603 -9.53 25.24 2.43
C VAL A 603 -8.49 24.88 3.50
N ALA A 604 -8.45 23.63 3.94
CA ALA A 604 -7.44 23.16 4.89
C ALA A 604 -6.01 23.24 4.34
N ASP A 605 -5.85 23.16 3.02
CA ASP A 605 -4.55 23.23 2.31
C ASP A 605 -4.04 24.68 2.18
N VAL A 606 -4.84 25.68 2.57
CA VAL A 606 -4.42 27.08 2.62
C VAL A 606 -3.54 27.31 3.86
N PRO A 607 -2.34 27.92 3.70
CA PRO A 607 -1.49 28.26 4.83
C PRO A 607 -2.27 29.05 5.88
N GLY A 608 -2.12 28.69 7.16
CA GLY A 608 -2.98 29.23 8.22
C GLY A 608 -2.98 30.76 8.33
N PHE A 609 -1.92 31.43 7.88
CA PHE A 609 -1.86 32.89 7.88
C PHE A 609 -2.64 33.55 6.73
N LEU A 610 -2.97 32.80 5.67
CA LEU A 610 -3.78 33.23 4.53
C LEU A 610 -5.23 32.76 4.61
N ARG A 611 -5.57 31.89 5.56
CA ARG A 611 -6.94 31.37 5.70
C ARG A 611 -8.00 32.46 5.88
N HIS A 612 -7.62 33.62 6.40
CA HIS A 612 -8.52 34.77 6.52
C HIS A 612 -9.06 35.28 5.17
N GLU A 613 -8.30 35.10 4.08
CA GLU A 613 -8.74 35.43 2.71
C GLU A 613 -9.82 34.46 2.20
N PHE A 614 -9.99 33.31 2.85
CA PHE A 614 -10.91 32.23 2.47
C PHE A 614 -11.90 31.87 3.59
N GLU A 615 -12.08 32.73 4.59
CA GLU A 615 -12.87 32.43 5.80
C GLU A 615 -14.34 32.07 5.51
N ASP A 616 -14.92 32.66 4.46
CA ASP A 616 -16.31 32.44 4.05
C ASP A 616 -16.48 31.27 3.05
N TRP A 617 -15.41 30.56 2.72
CA TRP A 617 -15.41 29.55 1.67
C TRP A 617 -15.55 28.15 2.24
N ASP A 618 -16.35 27.32 1.58
CA ASP A 618 -16.30 25.87 1.78
C ASP A 618 -15.34 25.21 0.79
N ASP A 619 -15.09 23.91 0.98
CA ASP A 619 -14.20 23.15 0.12
C ASP A 619 -14.69 23.08 -1.34
N GLU A 620 -15.99 23.24 -1.59
CA GLU A 620 -16.54 23.23 -2.95
C GLU A 620 -16.23 24.55 -3.67
N ALA A 621 -16.46 25.68 -3.01
CA ALA A 621 -16.11 27.01 -3.49
C ALA A 621 -14.60 27.14 -3.74
N PHE A 622 -13.78 26.66 -2.81
CA PHE A 622 -12.32 26.65 -3.00
C PHE A 622 -11.89 25.80 -4.18
N ARG A 623 -12.45 24.59 -4.34
CA ARG A 623 -12.14 23.74 -5.50
C ARG A 623 -12.56 24.37 -6.82
N ALA A 624 -13.70 25.06 -6.85
CA ALA A 624 -14.16 25.75 -8.05
C ALA A 624 -13.17 26.85 -8.45
N HIS A 625 -12.81 27.72 -7.51
CA HIS A 625 -11.82 28.77 -7.76
C HIS A 625 -10.43 28.22 -8.14
N ALA A 626 -9.92 27.23 -7.41
CA ALA A 626 -8.63 26.61 -7.73
C ALA A 626 -8.65 25.90 -9.10
N LYS A 627 -9.81 25.41 -9.55
CA LYS A 627 -9.97 24.87 -10.91
C LYS A 627 -9.94 25.99 -11.95
N ASP A 628 -10.59 27.12 -11.67
CA ASP A 628 -10.62 28.28 -12.55
C ASP A 628 -9.21 28.86 -12.74
N LEU A 629 -8.45 29.05 -11.65
CA LEU A 629 -7.04 29.48 -11.70
C LEU A 629 -6.18 28.57 -12.59
N ARG A 630 -6.28 27.24 -12.40
CA ARG A 630 -5.54 26.27 -13.23
C ARG A 630 -5.97 26.31 -14.70
N GLN A 631 -7.25 26.58 -14.96
CA GLN A 631 -7.76 26.69 -16.32
C GLN A 631 -7.30 27.98 -17.00
N GLU A 632 -7.32 29.10 -16.27
CA GLU A 632 -6.76 30.38 -16.70
C GLU A 632 -5.29 30.23 -17.09
N TYR A 633 -4.48 29.61 -16.22
CA TYR A 633 -3.08 29.31 -16.53
C TYR A 633 -2.89 28.52 -17.83
N ARG A 634 -3.71 27.48 -18.06
CA ARG A 634 -3.65 26.69 -19.31
C ARG A 634 -3.99 27.51 -20.54
N ASN A 635 -5.01 28.37 -20.45
CA ASN A 635 -5.42 29.23 -21.57
C ASN A 635 -4.31 30.23 -21.91
N VAL A 636 -3.73 30.84 -20.89
CA VAL A 636 -2.64 31.82 -21.03
C VAL A 636 -1.38 31.18 -21.63
N CYS A 637 -1.06 29.92 -21.27
CA CYS A 637 0.01 29.17 -21.93
C CYS A 637 -0.21 29.03 -23.44
N GLY A 638 -1.46 28.89 -23.88
CA GLY A 638 -1.82 28.89 -25.29
C GLY A 638 -1.52 30.24 -25.95
N TRP A 639 -1.91 31.36 -25.33
CA TRP A 639 -1.69 32.70 -25.90
C TRP A 639 -0.22 33.03 -26.10
N VAL A 640 0.65 32.70 -25.13
CA VAL A 640 2.09 32.94 -25.26
C VAL A 640 2.70 32.07 -26.36
N PHE A 641 2.21 30.83 -26.52
CA PHE A 641 2.64 29.97 -27.62
C PHE A 641 2.20 30.52 -28.99
N GLU A 642 0.95 30.98 -29.11
CA GLU A 642 0.42 31.62 -30.32
C GLU A 642 1.21 32.89 -30.69
N ALA A 643 1.60 33.69 -29.70
CA ALA A 643 2.43 34.87 -29.89
C ALA A 643 3.83 34.53 -30.44
N GLN A 644 4.44 33.44 -29.94
CA GLN A 644 5.70 32.93 -30.47
C GLN A 644 5.55 32.42 -31.90
N GLU A 645 4.53 31.61 -32.17
CA GLU A 645 4.27 31.02 -33.50
C GLU A 645 4.03 32.12 -34.54
N THR A 646 3.21 33.12 -34.21
CA THR A 646 2.97 34.29 -35.07
C THR A 646 4.28 34.99 -35.45
N MET A 647 5.19 35.14 -34.49
CA MET A 647 6.46 35.82 -34.72
C MET A 647 7.50 34.95 -35.44
N GLU A 648 7.38 33.62 -35.38
CA GLU A 648 8.17 32.70 -36.17
C GLU A 648 7.71 32.66 -37.64
N GLU A 649 6.41 32.74 -37.90
CA GLU A 649 5.83 32.82 -39.25
C GLU A 649 6.18 34.14 -39.96
N GLU A 650 6.21 35.24 -39.21
CA GLU A 650 6.55 36.58 -39.71
C GLU A 650 8.06 36.83 -39.86
N ARG A 651 8.93 35.81 -39.72
CA ARG A 651 10.39 35.94 -39.89
C ARG A 651 10.87 36.30 -41.31
N GLY A 652 9.98 36.53 -42.27
CA GLY A 652 10.29 36.79 -43.68
C GLY A 652 10.98 38.12 -44.04
N PHE A 653 11.62 38.83 -43.10
CA PHE A 653 12.21 40.16 -43.34
C PHE A 653 13.73 40.16 -43.59
N GLU A 654 14.39 39.00 -43.59
CA GLU A 654 15.81 38.89 -43.98
C GLU A 654 16.06 39.48 -45.39
N ASP A 655 15.04 39.45 -46.24
CA ASP A 655 15.05 39.96 -47.61
C ASP A 655 15.26 41.50 -47.70
N PHE A 656 14.88 42.31 -46.70
CA PHE A 656 14.97 43.78 -46.84
C PHE A 656 16.41 44.28 -47.06
N PHE A 657 17.36 43.79 -46.26
CA PHE A 657 18.77 44.18 -46.39
C PHE A 657 19.44 43.48 -47.57
N GLU A 658 18.98 42.27 -47.94
CA GLU A 658 19.44 41.57 -49.14
C GLU A 658 18.97 42.27 -50.43
N GLU A 659 17.72 42.74 -50.50
CA GLU A 659 17.15 43.50 -51.62
C GLU A 659 17.83 44.87 -51.77
N LEU A 660 18.08 45.57 -50.66
CA LEU A 660 18.89 46.81 -50.64
C LEU A 660 20.33 46.55 -51.14
N GLY A 661 20.89 45.38 -50.83
CA GLY A 661 22.19 44.93 -51.31
C GLY A 661 22.20 44.54 -52.81
N ALA A 662 21.08 44.01 -53.31
CA ALA A 662 20.91 43.52 -54.68
C ALA A 662 20.52 44.61 -55.70
N TRP A 663 20.29 45.85 -55.26
CA TRP A 663 19.98 46.96 -56.16
C TRP A 663 21.12 47.16 -57.18
N PRO A 664 20.85 47.44 -58.48
CA PRO A 664 21.87 47.44 -59.54
C PRO A 664 23.05 48.40 -59.35
N ASP A 665 22.98 49.27 -58.35
CA ASP A 665 24.04 50.18 -57.91
C ASP A 665 24.21 50.22 -56.37
N GLY A 666 23.53 49.37 -55.58
CA GLY A 666 23.40 49.52 -54.13
C GLY A 666 24.72 49.45 -53.36
N VAL A 667 25.33 48.27 -53.32
CA VAL A 667 26.60 48.04 -52.58
C VAL A 667 27.79 48.74 -53.26
N GLU A 668 27.77 48.83 -54.59
CA GLU A 668 28.88 49.39 -55.37
C GLU A 668 28.82 50.94 -55.45
N ALA A 669 27.64 51.56 -55.38
CA ALA A 669 27.51 53.00 -55.15
C ALA A 669 27.73 53.39 -53.68
N LEU A 670 27.29 52.59 -52.69
CA LEU A 670 27.62 52.83 -51.27
C LEU A 670 29.15 52.81 -51.05
N ARG A 671 29.88 51.90 -51.69
CA ARG A 671 31.36 51.90 -51.71
C ARG A 671 31.96 53.16 -52.34
N ARG A 672 31.30 53.80 -53.31
CA ARG A 672 31.73 55.10 -53.88
C ARG A 672 31.52 56.27 -52.92
N TYR A 673 30.67 56.12 -51.89
CA TYR A 673 30.29 57.19 -50.93
C TYR A 673 31.06 57.16 -49.58
N ASN A 674 32.17 56.41 -49.46
CA ASN A 674 33.11 56.31 -48.31
C ASN A 674 32.71 55.33 -47.18
N ASP A 675 33.70 54.80 -46.42
CA ASP A 675 33.60 53.80 -45.34
C ASP A 675 32.52 54.11 -44.29
N GLN A 676 32.18 55.38 -44.12
CA GLN A 676 31.13 55.86 -43.21
C GLN A 676 29.73 55.36 -43.59
N ALA A 677 29.45 55.18 -44.89
CA ALA A 677 28.15 54.70 -45.36
C ALA A 677 27.95 53.20 -45.08
N LEU A 678 29.01 52.40 -45.22
CA LEU A 678 29.00 50.98 -44.84
C LEU A 678 28.85 50.81 -43.32
N ALA A 679 29.60 51.60 -42.54
CA ALA A 679 29.46 51.60 -41.09
C ALA A 679 28.04 52.00 -40.63
N LEU A 680 27.37 52.91 -41.32
CA LEU A 680 25.97 53.25 -41.04
C LEU A 680 25.04 52.07 -41.31
N PHE A 681 25.22 51.36 -42.43
CA PHE A 681 24.43 50.19 -42.80
C PHE A 681 24.55 49.06 -41.76
N ASP A 682 25.78 48.72 -41.38
CA ASP A 682 26.06 47.69 -40.36
C ASP A 682 25.41 48.05 -39.02
N ASN A 683 25.52 49.32 -38.59
CA ASN A 683 24.91 49.80 -37.35
C ASN A 683 23.37 49.71 -37.36
N LEU A 684 22.73 49.95 -38.51
CA LEU A 684 21.29 49.84 -38.67
C LEU A 684 20.82 48.38 -38.58
N GLN A 685 21.52 47.47 -39.27
CA GLN A 685 21.24 46.04 -39.23
C GLN A 685 21.44 45.47 -37.82
N GLU A 686 22.54 45.80 -37.16
CA GLU A 686 22.83 45.35 -35.79
C GLU A 686 21.83 45.94 -34.78
N GLY A 687 21.38 47.18 -35.00
CA GLY A 687 20.35 47.83 -34.18
C GLY A 687 19.00 47.11 -34.26
N LEU A 688 18.57 46.74 -35.47
CA LEU A 688 17.32 45.99 -35.68
C LEU A 688 17.40 44.59 -35.09
N GLN A 689 18.49 43.85 -35.34
CA GLN A 689 18.69 42.49 -34.83
C GLN A 689 18.69 42.45 -33.30
N ARG A 690 19.28 43.45 -32.64
CA ARG A 690 19.23 43.57 -31.17
C ARG A 690 17.80 43.77 -30.65
N CYS A 691 17.04 44.66 -31.27
CA CYS A 691 15.64 44.91 -30.90
C CYS A 691 14.77 43.67 -31.11
N GLN A 692 14.95 42.99 -32.24
CA GLN A 692 14.26 41.73 -32.56
C GLN A 692 14.54 40.65 -31.54
N LYS A 693 15.83 40.41 -31.25
CA LYS A 693 16.24 39.42 -30.27
C LYS A 693 15.66 39.73 -28.89
N ALA A 694 15.74 40.98 -28.45
CA ALA A 694 15.18 41.40 -27.17
C ALA A 694 13.65 41.17 -27.10
N GLY A 695 12.93 41.51 -28.16
CA GLY A 695 11.48 41.27 -28.23
C GLY A 695 11.14 39.78 -28.23
N LEU A 696 11.80 38.96 -29.05
CA LEU A 696 11.57 37.51 -29.13
C LEU A 696 11.91 36.80 -27.80
N ASP A 697 12.97 37.23 -27.11
CA ASP A 697 13.32 36.70 -25.78
C ASP A 697 12.21 36.99 -24.75
N LEU A 698 11.45 38.09 -24.92
CA LEU A 698 10.31 38.47 -24.07
C LEU A 698 8.99 37.79 -24.46
N LEU A 699 8.92 37.08 -25.59
CA LEU A 699 7.74 36.27 -25.95
C LEU A 699 7.73 34.92 -25.24
N GLN A 700 8.71 34.64 -24.39
CA GLN A 700 8.76 33.44 -23.57
C GLN A 700 8.03 33.68 -22.25
N MET A 701 7.56 32.59 -21.65
CA MET A 701 7.10 32.66 -20.27
C MET A 701 8.24 33.22 -19.41
N ALA A 702 7.89 34.13 -18.50
CA ALA A 702 8.84 34.58 -17.48
C ALA A 702 9.19 33.36 -16.61
N ASP A 703 10.31 32.71 -16.94
CA ASP A 703 10.70 31.43 -16.33
C ASP A 703 11.43 31.67 -15.01
N TYR A 704 10.68 31.60 -13.91
CA TYR A 704 11.23 31.66 -12.54
C TYR A 704 11.98 30.38 -12.14
N ARG A 705 12.09 29.40 -13.05
CA ARG A 705 12.61 28.05 -12.74
C ARG A 705 14.12 27.89 -12.94
N ARG A 706 14.89 28.98 -13.01
CA ARG A 706 16.36 28.89 -12.98
C ARG A 706 16.96 29.46 -11.68
N GLU A 707 17.64 28.52 -11.03
CA GLU A 707 18.49 28.48 -9.83
C GLU A 707 17.87 28.39 -8.43
N ASP A 708 16.69 28.96 -8.11
CA ASP A 708 16.18 28.91 -6.73
C ASP A 708 14.71 28.43 -6.56
N TYR A 709 14.16 27.68 -7.52
CA TYR A 709 12.93 26.90 -7.25
C TYR A 709 13.27 25.64 -6.47
N ASP A 710 12.95 25.66 -5.18
CA ASP A 710 13.04 24.51 -4.30
C ASP A 710 11.68 23.79 -4.22
N PRO A 711 11.46 22.68 -4.95
CA PRO A 711 10.22 21.90 -4.84
C PRO A 711 9.98 21.36 -3.43
N THR A 712 11.02 21.30 -2.58
CA THR A 712 10.84 20.94 -1.17
C THR A 712 10.12 22.02 -0.37
N LEU A 713 10.06 23.26 -0.85
CA LEU A 713 9.38 24.36 -0.17
C LEU A 713 7.86 24.29 -0.32
N MET A 714 7.37 23.91 -1.51
CA MET A 714 5.97 23.54 -1.73
C MET A 714 5.66 22.27 -0.95
N GLN A 715 6.54 21.27 -0.99
CA GLN A 715 6.37 20.04 -0.23
C GLN A 715 6.37 20.26 1.29
N GLU A 716 7.15 21.20 1.84
CA GLU A 716 7.23 21.52 3.26
C GLU A 716 6.11 22.47 3.72
N LEU A 717 5.55 23.30 2.85
CA LEU A 717 4.27 24.00 3.06
C LEU A 717 3.08 23.02 3.09
N LEU A 718 3.20 21.89 2.39
CA LEU A 718 2.17 20.85 2.26
C LEU A 718 2.31 19.71 3.30
N ASP A 719 3.52 19.46 3.80
CA ASP A 719 3.84 18.46 4.84
C ASP A 719 3.73 19.04 6.27
N SER A 720 3.56 20.36 6.39
CA SER A 720 3.34 21.06 7.66
C SER A 720 1.85 21.35 7.89
#